data_AF-A0A1A0VDH0-F1
#
_entry.id   AF-A0A1A0VDH0-F1
#
_cell.length_a   1.000
_cell.length_b   1.000
_cell.length_c   1.000
_cell.angle_alpha   90.00
_cell.angle_beta   90.00
_cell.angle_gamma   90.00
#
_symmetry.space_group_name_H-M   'P 1'
#
loop_
_entity.id
_entity.type
_entity.pdbx_description
1 polymer ?
#
loop_
_entity_poly.entity_id
_entity_poly.type
_entity_poly.pdbx_seq_one_letter_code
_entity_poly.pdbx_strand_id
1 'polypeptide(L)'
;MTNEHKGTTRRIDAGRRLLSNPGQAREALRAGFQSLPAMPIGQLFRRIPPVDSAPNVEPAVAQQPNDSSGSRLAVGNGASFAGYTILRQLGAGGMAEVYLALHPRLPRRDVIKVLAEAVTADPEFRERFNREADLAATLWHPHIVGVHDRGEFNGHLWISMDYVEGTDASRLVKENYADGMPIHEVCAIVQAVAGALDYAHDRGLLHRDVKPANILLTHPDEGERRILLADFGVARHLGDISGITETNVAVGTVAYAAPEQLTGTPIDGRADQYALAATAFHLLTGAPPFQHSNPIAVISQHLHEDPPRLSDLRPDLAELDEVFFRALAKQPGDRFERCRAFAAAVSESAGGVSEAGPGAQPGAAVSTPHRRRGPVGAVAGWSHRFSAKTRWATALVCAVLVAVAATWSMLYSFQPDTPPANPALASRPSAPAASAAPTAGGPVLNGTYKLDYDQTKRTTNGISIRHDGAATGWWAFRSVCTTNGCAATGTQLDDATHQVANTTDGGQSDTLRFVGGYWQGAPAQQRVGCTQPNGQVRATQQETIAWSLAPQADGTLRGTLTETVLSNECGAQGAVVRVPVVAGRTGDVPAKVTLGDPTQVINTSATASSPAPPVLGGLCSDVGKVAYDPTNNEQIVCEGSSWAKAPITMGVHAAGSSCDRPGTSVFAMSTSSDGYLLQCDPVTRTWTRPVG
;
A
#
# COMPACT_ATOMS: atom_id res chain seq x y z
N MET A 1 63.71 47.60 -57.05
CA MET A 1 64.96 47.59 -56.25
C MET A 1 64.94 46.37 -55.35
N THR A 2 66.10 45.74 -55.16
CA THR A 2 66.47 44.73 -54.13
C THR A 2 65.61 43.45 -53.96
N ASN A 3 66.21 42.31 -54.35
CA ASN A 3 66.46 41.06 -53.58
C ASN A 3 65.81 40.91 -52.17
N GLU A 4 65.43 39.74 -51.65
CA GLU A 4 65.49 38.30 -52.07
C GLU A 4 64.49 37.48 -51.20
N HIS A 5 64.37 36.14 -51.13
CA HIS A 5 65.20 34.98 -51.53
C HIS A 5 64.32 33.77 -51.96
N LYS A 6 64.94 32.59 -52.13
CA LYS A 6 64.35 31.24 -52.29
C LYS A 6 63.77 30.69 -50.96
N GLY A 7 62.86 29.70 -50.95
CA GLY A 7 62.16 29.01 -52.04
C GLY A 7 61.65 27.60 -51.65
N THR A 8 61.18 26.83 -52.65
CA THR A 8 61.06 25.33 -52.68
C THR A 8 60.13 24.61 -51.66
N THR A 9 59.26 23.63 -52.02
CA THR A 9 58.75 23.16 -53.34
C THR A 9 57.47 22.30 -53.20
N ARG A 10 56.59 22.39 -54.22
CA ARG A 10 55.62 21.41 -54.79
C ARG A 10 55.31 20.09 -54.03
N ARG A 11 54.04 19.70 -53.82
CA ARG A 11 52.97 19.32 -54.80
C ARG A 11 53.35 18.03 -55.54
N ILE A 12 52.58 16.93 -55.43
CA ILE A 12 51.52 16.46 -56.37
C ILE A 12 50.91 15.21 -55.67
N ASP A 13 49.62 15.12 -55.33
CA ASP A 13 48.41 15.05 -56.18
C ASP A 13 48.21 13.67 -56.84
N ALA A 14 47.23 12.90 -56.35
CA ALA A 14 46.63 11.73 -57.02
C ALA A 14 45.37 11.23 -56.26
N GLY A 15 44.20 11.74 -56.61
CA GLY A 15 42.93 11.18 -56.13
C GLY A 15 42.48 9.95 -56.92
N ARG A 16 41.63 9.12 -56.28
CA ARG A 16 40.76 8.08 -56.88
C ARG A 16 41.42 7.01 -57.78
N ARG A 17 41.33 5.75 -57.32
CA ARG A 17 40.41 4.75 -57.95
C ARG A 17 40.22 3.49 -57.09
N LEU A 18 39.02 2.92 -57.22
CA LEU A 18 38.62 1.52 -57.01
C LEU A 18 38.60 0.95 -55.57
N LEU A 19 37.37 0.88 -55.04
CA LEU A 19 36.91 -0.24 -54.22
C LEU A 19 37.03 -1.55 -55.02
N SER A 20 37.60 -2.62 -54.44
CA SER A 20 37.20 -4.03 -54.71
C SER A 20 38.09 -5.10 -54.02
N ASN A 21 38.03 -5.27 -52.68
CA ASN A 21 38.31 -6.59 -52.09
C ASN A 21 37.77 -6.77 -50.66
N PRO A 22 36.79 -7.66 -50.39
CA PRO A 22 36.34 -7.98 -49.03
C PRO A 22 37.35 -8.77 -48.18
N GLY A 23 38.43 -9.29 -48.76
CA GLY A 23 39.42 -10.11 -48.04
C GLY A 23 40.33 -9.32 -47.08
N GLN A 24 40.93 -8.22 -47.55
CA GLN A 24 42.00 -7.52 -46.80
C GLN A 24 41.53 -6.82 -45.52
N ALA A 25 40.24 -6.48 -45.41
CA ALA A 25 39.66 -5.94 -44.18
C ALA A 25 39.66 -6.96 -43.01
N ARG A 26 39.78 -8.27 -43.29
CA ARG A 26 39.88 -9.32 -42.26
C ARG A 26 41.31 -9.63 -41.81
N GLU A 27 42.33 -9.14 -42.51
CA GLU A 27 43.73 -9.32 -42.10
C GLU A 27 44.21 -8.19 -41.17
N ALA A 28 43.79 -6.94 -41.42
CA ALA A 28 44.14 -5.81 -40.55
C ALA A 28 43.61 -5.98 -39.10
N LEU A 29 42.45 -6.62 -38.92
CA LEU A 29 41.87 -6.94 -37.60
C LEU A 29 42.47 -8.20 -36.94
N ARG A 30 43.31 -8.97 -37.64
CA ARG A 30 43.98 -10.16 -37.09
C ARG A 30 45.40 -9.89 -36.56
N ALA A 31 45.95 -8.71 -36.81
CA ALA A 31 47.30 -8.33 -36.35
C ALA A 31 47.32 -7.62 -34.97
N GLY A 32 46.16 -7.34 -34.37
CA GLY A 32 46.06 -6.63 -33.07
C GLY A 32 46.03 -7.53 -31.83
N PHE A 33 45.97 -8.86 -31.99
CA PHE A 33 45.86 -9.83 -30.88
C PHE A 33 47.01 -10.84 -30.92
N GLN A 34 48.20 -10.41 -30.49
CA GLN A 34 49.28 -11.32 -30.09
C GLN A 34 50.38 -10.61 -29.28
N SER A 35 50.14 -10.42 -27.98
CA SER A 35 51.21 -10.45 -26.99
C SER A 35 50.70 -10.86 -25.60
N LEU A 36 51.43 -11.82 -25.01
CA LEU A 36 51.38 -12.35 -23.63
C LEU A 36 50.34 -13.46 -23.31
N PRO A 37 50.69 -14.41 -22.39
CA PRO A 37 50.31 -15.81 -22.55
C PRO A 37 49.45 -16.39 -21.41
N ALA A 38 49.12 -17.68 -21.48
CA ALA A 38 48.04 -18.31 -20.72
C ALA A 38 48.48 -19.44 -19.75
N MET A 39 47.76 -19.52 -18.61
CA MET A 39 47.37 -20.75 -17.87
C MET A 39 48.49 -21.58 -17.18
N PRO A 40 48.18 -22.52 -16.23
CA PRO A 40 46.87 -23.10 -15.90
C PRO A 40 46.44 -23.13 -14.41
N ILE A 41 45.18 -23.51 -14.20
CA ILE A 41 44.56 -23.87 -12.91
C ILE A 41 44.61 -25.39 -12.71
N GLY A 42 44.80 -25.86 -11.47
CA GLY A 42 44.52 -27.25 -11.12
C GLY A 42 44.74 -27.62 -9.64
N GLN A 43 43.65 -27.99 -8.95
CA GLN A 43 43.62 -28.74 -7.67
C GLN A 43 44.12 -27.96 -6.41
N LEU A 44 43.74 -28.27 -5.15
CA LEU A 44 43.01 -29.41 -4.57
C LEU A 44 42.28 -29.01 -3.24
N PHE A 45 41.53 -29.94 -2.65
CA PHE A 45 40.66 -29.82 -1.47
C PHE A 45 41.35 -29.71 -0.08
N ARG A 46 40.58 -29.24 0.92
CA ARG A 46 40.62 -29.51 2.39
C ARG A 46 41.77 -28.93 3.24
N ARG A 47 41.41 -28.16 4.28
CA ARG A 47 41.41 -28.61 5.71
C ARG A 47 40.77 -27.59 6.68
N ILE A 48 40.30 -28.12 7.82
CA ILE A 48 39.69 -27.53 9.05
C ILE A 48 40.27 -28.37 10.22
N PRO A 49 40.38 -27.97 11.52
CA PRO A 49 40.50 -26.66 12.21
C PRO A 49 41.90 -26.59 12.93
N PRO A 50 42.14 -26.08 14.19
CA PRO A 50 41.37 -26.21 15.44
C PRO A 50 40.98 -24.91 16.17
N VAL A 51 40.08 -25.05 17.14
CA VAL A 51 39.67 -24.08 18.17
C VAL A 51 40.51 -24.33 19.44
N ASP A 52 40.88 -23.29 20.20
CA ASP A 52 40.75 -23.35 21.68
C ASP A 52 40.98 -22.02 22.45
N SER A 53 40.26 -21.92 23.57
CA SER A 53 40.51 -21.11 24.79
C SER A 53 40.48 -19.56 24.75
N ALA A 54 39.53 -19.01 25.52
CA ALA A 54 39.43 -17.61 25.99
C ALA A 54 40.21 -17.43 27.33
N PRO A 55 40.08 -16.31 28.10
CA PRO A 55 39.53 -14.98 27.82
C PRO A 55 40.52 -13.83 28.15
N ASN A 56 40.19 -12.57 27.80
CA ASN A 56 40.64 -11.41 28.58
C ASN A 56 39.78 -10.15 28.37
N VAL A 57 39.87 -9.22 29.31
CA VAL A 57 38.88 -8.14 29.57
C VAL A 57 39.47 -6.74 29.31
N GLU A 58 38.64 -5.85 28.74
CA GLU A 58 38.76 -4.38 28.68
C GLU A 58 39.92 -3.72 27.89
N PRO A 59 39.83 -2.40 27.55
CA PRO A 59 38.70 -1.48 27.72
C PRO A 59 38.13 -0.91 26.39
N ALA A 60 37.01 -0.18 26.50
CA ALA A 60 36.32 0.44 25.38
C ALA A 60 37.15 1.55 24.69
N VAL A 61 37.20 1.51 23.36
CA VAL A 61 37.66 2.63 22.51
C VAL A 61 36.46 3.17 21.75
N ALA A 62 36.22 4.48 21.88
CA ALA A 62 35.11 5.15 21.22
C ALA A 62 35.26 5.10 19.69
N GLN A 63 34.27 4.52 19.00
CA GLN A 63 34.15 4.63 17.54
C GLN A 63 33.22 5.79 17.20
N GLN A 64 33.74 6.77 16.48
CA GLN A 64 32.94 7.80 15.83
C GLN A 64 32.13 7.14 14.69
N PRO A 65 30.85 7.48 14.50
CA PRO A 65 30.06 6.93 13.41
C PRO A 65 30.44 7.63 12.10
N ASN A 66 30.98 6.86 11.16
CA ASN A 66 31.07 7.27 9.78
C ASN A 66 30.83 6.04 8.90
N ASP A 67 29.58 5.84 8.47
CA ASP A 67 29.33 5.40 7.11
C ASP A 67 27.91 5.77 6.66
N SER A 68 27.86 6.54 5.58
CA SER A 68 26.64 7.01 4.95
C SER A 68 25.94 5.86 4.22
N SER A 69 24.92 5.30 4.86
CA SER A 69 23.90 4.48 4.19
C SER A 69 22.52 5.07 4.50
N GLY A 70 21.70 5.27 3.47
CA GLY A 70 20.42 5.98 3.60
C GLY A 70 19.53 5.35 4.67
N SER A 71 18.98 6.18 5.56
CA SER A 71 18.24 5.75 6.76
C SER A 71 17.05 4.87 6.38
N ARG A 72 17.18 3.56 6.60
CA ARG A 72 16.06 2.62 6.51
C ARG A 72 15.29 2.68 7.82
N LEU A 73 14.06 3.15 7.75
CA LEU A 73 13.21 3.32 8.93
C LEU A 73 12.54 1.98 9.25
N ALA A 74 13.35 1.05 9.78
CA ALA A 74 12.91 -0.27 10.21
C ALA A 74 11.96 -0.14 11.43
N VAL A 75 10.66 -0.04 11.16
CA VAL A 75 9.63 0.05 12.21
C VAL A 75 9.48 -1.34 12.84
N GLY A 76 9.88 -1.46 14.11
CA GLY A 76 9.81 -2.71 14.85
C GLY A 76 8.37 -3.20 15.07
N ASN A 77 8.20 -4.53 15.19
CA ASN A 77 6.92 -5.14 15.54
C ASN A 77 6.42 -4.57 16.89
N GLY A 78 5.13 -4.25 16.97
CA GLY A 78 4.50 -3.59 18.11
C GLY A 78 4.66 -2.05 18.15
N ALA A 79 5.50 -1.45 17.31
CA ALA A 79 5.65 0.01 17.27
C ALA A 79 4.44 0.70 16.64
N SER A 80 4.17 1.93 17.10
CA SER A 80 3.14 2.80 16.51
C SER A 80 3.72 3.67 15.40
N PHE A 81 3.10 3.65 14.22
CA PHE A 81 3.45 4.49 13.07
C PHE A 81 2.18 5.15 12.53
N ALA A 82 2.13 6.48 12.50
CA ALA A 82 0.93 7.24 12.09
C ALA A 82 -0.38 6.80 12.81
N GLY A 83 -0.26 6.29 14.04
CA GLY A 83 -1.37 5.71 14.82
C GLY A 83 -1.60 4.21 14.59
N TYR A 84 -1.17 3.64 13.47
CA TYR A 84 -1.24 2.20 13.21
C TYR A 84 -0.23 1.42 14.07
N THR A 85 -0.64 0.27 14.60
CA THR A 85 0.29 -0.63 15.32
C THR A 85 0.88 -1.63 14.34
N ILE A 86 2.17 -1.52 14.05
CA ILE A 86 2.86 -2.44 13.13
C ILE A 86 2.88 -3.84 13.73
N LEU A 87 2.33 -4.82 13.01
CA LEU A 87 2.36 -6.23 13.39
C LEU A 87 3.65 -6.91 12.91
N ARG A 88 3.98 -6.72 11.63
CA ARG A 88 5.20 -7.25 11.00
C ARG A 88 5.50 -6.56 9.68
N GLN A 89 6.75 -6.62 9.24
CA GLN A 89 7.10 -6.30 7.86
C GLN A 89 6.53 -7.37 6.90
N LEU A 90 6.03 -6.92 5.75
CA LEU A 90 5.59 -7.74 4.61
C LEU A 90 6.68 -7.81 3.54
N GLY A 91 7.41 -6.71 3.33
CA GLY A 91 8.54 -6.64 2.41
C GLY A 91 9.29 -5.31 2.49
N ALA A 92 10.46 -5.26 1.89
CA ALA A 92 11.29 -4.06 1.78
C ALA A 92 11.89 -3.97 0.37
N GLY A 93 11.88 -2.77 -0.21
CA GLY A 93 12.48 -2.46 -1.51
C GLY A 93 13.28 -1.16 -1.47
N GLY A 94 13.91 -0.79 -2.59
CA GLY A 94 14.75 0.41 -2.65
C GLY A 94 14.01 1.75 -2.48
N MET A 95 12.70 1.77 -2.72
CA MET A 95 11.86 2.98 -2.67
C MET A 95 10.87 3.02 -1.50
N ALA A 96 10.54 1.86 -0.92
CA ALA A 96 9.51 1.74 0.09
C ALA A 96 9.67 0.47 0.95
N GLU A 97 9.17 0.55 2.17
CA GLU A 97 9.00 -0.57 3.09
C GLU A 97 7.50 -0.82 3.33
N VAL A 98 7.09 -2.08 3.38
CA VAL A 98 5.68 -2.49 3.43
C VAL A 98 5.44 -3.29 4.69
N TYR A 99 4.44 -2.89 5.45
CA TYR A 99 4.13 -3.40 6.79
C TYR A 99 2.67 -3.85 6.87
N LEU A 100 2.43 -4.95 7.58
CA LEU A 100 1.10 -5.30 8.06
C LEU A 100 0.89 -4.58 9.39
N ALA A 101 -0.23 -3.88 9.55
CA ALA A 101 -0.54 -3.15 10.78
C ALA A 101 -2.00 -3.30 11.21
N LEU A 102 -2.27 -3.09 12.50
CA LEU A 102 -3.63 -2.88 13.00
C LEU A 102 -4.04 -1.42 12.78
N HIS A 103 -5.25 -1.21 12.27
CA HIS A 103 -5.81 0.14 12.16
C HIS A 103 -6.17 0.68 13.57
N PRO A 104 -5.82 1.94 13.93
CA PRO A 104 -5.92 2.47 15.30
C PRO A 104 -7.32 2.45 15.94
N ARG A 105 -8.38 2.34 15.14
CA ARG A 105 -9.78 2.57 15.56
C ARG A 105 -10.78 1.53 15.05
N LEU A 106 -10.34 0.56 14.24
CA LEU A 106 -11.21 -0.40 13.57
C LEU A 106 -10.60 -1.80 13.72
N PRO A 107 -11.40 -2.85 13.93
CA PRO A 107 -10.92 -4.23 14.07
C PRO A 107 -10.56 -4.83 12.70
N ARG A 108 -9.62 -4.19 12.00
CA ARG A 108 -9.11 -4.63 10.70
C ARG A 108 -7.59 -4.48 10.62
N ARG A 109 -7.00 -5.19 9.68
CA ARG A 109 -5.59 -5.08 9.32
C ARG A 109 -5.47 -4.26 8.04
N ASP A 110 -4.54 -3.33 8.03
CA ASP A 110 -4.21 -2.50 6.87
C ASP A 110 -2.76 -2.79 6.47
N VAL A 111 -2.45 -2.65 5.19
CA VAL A 111 -1.08 -2.61 4.69
C VAL A 111 -0.61 -1.17 4.69
N ILE A 112 0.48 -0.89 5.39
CA ILE A 112 1.12 0.43 5.44
C ILE A 112 2.38 0.38 4.57
N LYS A 113 2.40 1.18 3.52
CA LYS A 113 3.58 1.36 2.66
C LYS A 113 4.21 2.70 2.98
N VAL A 114 5.42 2.66 3.52
CA VAL A 114 6.21 3.83 3.94
C VAL A 114 7.30 4.07 2.88
N LEU A 115 7.38 5.28 2.34
CA LEU A 115 8.38 5.63 1.33
C LEU A 115 9.73 5.99 1.98
N ALA A 116 10.82 5.72 1.26
CA ALA A 116 12.15 6.11 1.71
C ALA A 116 12.30 7.64 1.82
N GLU A 117 13.14 8.09 2.76
CA GLU A 117 13.40 9.53 3.01
C GLU A 117 13.91 10.23 1.74
N ALA A 118 14.84 9.60 1.02
CA ALA A 118 15.41 10.12 -0.23
C ALA A 118 14.37 10.39 -1.33
N VAL A 119 13.26 9.64 -1.33
CA VAL A 119 12.13 9.84 -2.27
C VAL A 119 11.14 10.86 -1.71
N THR A 120 10.95 10.88 -0.38
CA THR A 120 10.08 11.85 0.29
C THR A 120 10.62 13.28 0.29
N ALA A 121 11.94 13.47 0.14
CA ALA A 121 12.58 14.79 0.14
C ALA A 121 12.33 15.63 -1.13
N ASP A 122 11.95 15.01 -2.25
CA ASP A 122 11.69 15.71 -3.53
C ASP A 122 10.29 16.37 -3.53
N PRO A 123 10.18 17.72 -3.60
CA PRO A 123 8.90 18.41 -3.63
C PRO A 123 8.00 18.02 -4.81
N GLU A 124 8.55 17.78 -6.00
CA GLU A 124 7.75 17.44 -7.19
C GLU A 124 7.17 16.03 -7.05
N PHE A 125 7.96 15.09 -6.52
CA PHE A 125 7.49 13.77 -6.15
C PHE A 125 6.38 13.85 -5.10
N ARG A 126 6.54 14.66 -4.04
CA ARG A 126 5.52 14.81 -2.98
C ARG A 126 4.18 15.32 -3.53
N GLU A 127 4.19 16.32 -4.40
CA GLU A 127 2.96 16.83 -5.02
C GLU A 127 2.29 15.77 -5.92
N ARG A 128 3.08 15.03 -6.69
CA ARG A 128 2.59 13.93 -7.53
C ARG A 128 2.02 12.79 -6.69
N PHE A 129 2.72 12.38 -5.64
CA PHE A 129 2.27 11.35 -4.69
C PHE A 129 0.92 11.72 -4.09
N ASN A 130 0.77 12.93 -3.55
CA ASN A 130 -0.51 13.34 -2.96
C ASN A 130 -1.64 13.35 -4.00
N ARG A 131 -1.40 13.88 -5.21
CA ARG A 131 -2.40 13.90 -6.28
C ARG A 131 -2.80 12.49 -6.75
N GLU A 132 -1.85 11.60 -6.94
CA GLU A 132 -2.13 10.23 -7.39
C GLU A 132 -2.73 9.37 -6.27
N ALA A 133 -2.34 9.60 -5.00
CA ALA A 133 -2.97 8.96 -3.83
C ALA A 133 -4.42 9.40 -3.64
N ASP A 134 -4.70 10.71 -3.80
CA ASP A 134 -6.06 11.25 -3.69
C ASP A 134 -6.97 10.68 -4.80
N LEU A 135 -6.47 10.52 -6.02
CA LEU A 135 -7.19 9.82 -7.09
C LEU A 135 -7.39 8.33 -6.77
N ALA A 136 -6.35 7.63 -6.30
CA ALA A 136 -6.41 6.22 -5.94
C ALA A 136 -7.44 5.95 -4.82
N ALA A 137 -7.55 6.85 -3.83
CA ALA A 137 -8.55 6.77 -2.75
C ALA A 137 -10.01 6.93 -3.23
N THR A 138 -10.24 7.45 -4.45
CA THR A 138 -11.59 7.47 -5.07
C THR A 138 -11.96 6.19 -5.81
N LEU A 139 -11.02 5.25 -5.99
CA LEU A 139 -11.26 4.04 -6.76
C LEU A 139 -12.02 3.00 -5.93
N TRP A 140 -13.23 2.67 -6.40
CA TRP A 140 -14.05 1.62 -5.81
C TRP A 140 -14.45 0.61 -6.89
N HIS A 141 -13.75 -0.52 -6.92
CA HIS A 141 -13.87 -1.56 -7.93
C HIS A 141 -13.52 -2.93 -7.32
N PRO A 142 -14.25 -4.03 -7.63
CA PRO A 142 -14.05 -5.33 -6.97
C PRO A 142 -12.65 -5.94 -7.15
N HIS A 143 -11.93 -5.52 -8.20
CA HIS A 143 -10.57 -5.97 -8.54
C HIS A 143 -9.49 -4.90 -8.29
N ILE A 144 -9.74 -3.92 -7.42
CA ILE A 144 -8.74 -2.94 -6.97
C ILE A 144 -8.62 -3.04 -5.45
N VAL A 145 -7.39 -3.03 -4.93
CA VAL A 145 -7.12 -2.93 -3.48
C VAL A 145 -7.51 -1.52 -3.01
N GLY A 146 -8.39 -1.41 -2.01
CA GLY A 146 -8.86 -0.12 -1.52
C GLY A 146 -7.74 0.67 -0.84
N VAL A 147 -7.57 1.93 -1.21
CA VAL A 147 -6.72 2.90 -0.49
C VAL A 147 -7.55 3.57 0.60
N HIS A 148 -7.02 3.62 1.82
CA HIS A 148 -7.76 4.06 3.01
C HIS A 148 -7.38 5.45 3.47
N ASP A 149 -6.08 5.74 3.54
CA ASP A 149 -5.53 6.98 4.06
C ASP A 149 -4.11 7.18 3.51
N ARG A 150 -3.65 8.43 3.50
CA ARG A 150 -2.30 8.80 3.05
C ARG A 150 -1.83 10.04 3.79
N GLY A 151 -0.54 10.09 4.10
CA GLY A 151 -0.01 11.22 4.85
C GLY A 151 1.50 11.25 4.92
N GLU A 152 1.98 12.05 5.87
CA GLU A 152 3.37 12.14 6.24
C GLU A 152 3.52 11.85 7.74
N PHE A 153 4.54 11.09 8.11
CA PHE A 153 4.87 10.82 9.51
C PHE A 153 6.39 10.74 9.65
N ASN A 154 6.96 11.47 10.61
CA ASN A 154 8.41 11.60 10.83
C ASN A 154 9.22 11.96 9.56
N GLY A 155 8.65 12.71 8.62
CA GLY A 155 9.33 13.07 7.35
C GLY A 155 9.27 12.00 6.26
N HIS A 156 8.44 10.96 6.44
CA HIS A 156 8.19 9.92 5.43
C HIS A 156 6.75 9.98 4.94
N LEU A 157 6.58 9.98 3.61
CA LEU A 157 5.27 9.76 3.01
C LEU A 157 4.84 8.31 3.23
N TRP A 158 3.56 8.11 3.54
CA TRP A 158 2.98 6.79 3.73
C TRP A 158 1.57 6.72 3.13
N ILE A 159 1.16 5.51 2.80
CA ILE A 159 -0.18 5.18 2.30
C ILE A 159 -0.66 3.90 2.98
N SER A 160 -1.92 3.87 3.39
CA SER A 160 -2.59 2.69 3.94
C SER A 160 -3.62 2.13 2.95
N MET A 161 -3.72 0.82 2.89
CA MET A 161 -4.60 0.10 1.96
C MET A 161 -5.13 -1.21 2.58
N ASP A 162 -6.12 -1.82 1.94
CA ASP A 162 -6.66 -3.13 2.33
C ASP A 162 -5.56 -4.19 2.50
N TYR A 163 -5.60 -4.93 3.60
CA TYR A 163 -4.86 -6.18 3.70
C TYR A 163 -5.61 -7.31 2.99
N VAL A 164 -5.05 -7.78 1.87
CA VAL A 164 -5.52 -8.98 1.17
C VAL A 164 -4.82 -10.20 1.75
N GLU A 165 -5.57 -11.08 2.41
CA GLU A 165 -5.08 -12.38 2.87
C GLU A 165 -5.08 -13.38 1.70
N GLY A 166 -3.88 -13.86 1.34
CA GLY A 166 -3.66 -14.57 0.09
C GLY A 166 -2.19 -14.61 -0.34
N THR A 167 -1.98 -14.82 -1.63
CA THR A 167 -0.68 -14.80 -2.30
C THR A 167 -0.67 -13.77 -3.43
N ASP A 168 0.50 -13.46 -4.00
CA ASP A 168 0.62 -12.71 -5.25
C ASP A 168 0.81 -13.67 -6.44
N ALA A 169 0.47 -13.22 -7.66
CA ALA A 169 0.57 -14.07 -8.84
C ALA A 169 2.02 -14.42 -9.21
N SER A 170 3.02 -13.61 -8.84
CA SER A 170 4.44 -13.96 -9.06
C SER A 170 4.86 -15.14 -8.18
N ARG A 171 4.40 -15.15 -6.92
CA ARG A 171 4.62 -16.26 -6.00
C ARG A 171 3.86 -17.50 -6.44
N LEU A 172 2.60 -17.37 -6.85
CA LEU A 172 1.79 -18.50 -7.33
C LEU A 172 2.42 -19.19 -8.55
N VAL A 173 2.87 -18.42 -9.56
CA VAL A 173 3.58 -18.99 -10.72
C VAL A 173 4.84 -19.72 -10.27
N LYS A 174 5.66 -19.10 -9.43
CA LYS A 174 6.94 -19.68 -8.97
C LYS A 174 6.77 -20.96 -8.14
N GLU A 175 5.72 -21.06 -7.32
CA GLU A 175 5.52 -22.17 -6.39
C GLU A 175 4.67 -23.31 -6.98
N ASN A 176 3.75 -23.01 -7.90
CA ASN A 176 2.76 -23.98 -8.39
C ASN A 176 2.76 -24.19 -9.92
N TYR A 177 3.28 -23.25 -10.71
CA TYR A 177 3.13 -23.23 -12.18
C TYR A 177 4.42 -22.79 -12.88
N ALA A 178 5.54 -23.45 -12.57
CA ALA A 178 6.86 -23.12 -13.11
C ALA A 178 6.93 -23.18 -14.65
N ASP A 179 6.15 -24.07 -15.27
CA ASP A 179 6.01 -24.22 -16.73
C ASP A 179 4.80 -23.44 -17.31
N GLY A 180 4.22 -22.53 -16.52
CA GLY A 180 3.06 -21.71 -16.85
C GLY A 180 1.73 -22.24 -16.33
N MET A 181 0.77 -21.32 -16.14
CA MET A 181 -0.56 -21.58 -15.61
C MET A 181 -1.52 -22.14 -16.67
N PRO A 182 -2.62 -22.81 -16.25
CA PRO A 182 -3.75 -23.12 -17.12
C PRO A 182 -4.37 -21.85 -17.72
N ILE A 183 -4.67 -21.88 -19.02
CA ILE A 183 -5.18 -20.71 -19.75
C ILE A 183 -6.45 -20.11 -19.13
N HIS A 184 -7.34 -20.93 -18.58
CA HIS A 184 -8.58 -20.44 -17.94
C HIS A 184 -8.31 -19.62 -16.67
N GLU A 185 -7.32 -20.00 -15.84
CA GLU A 185 -6.91 -19.21 -14.67
C GLU A 185 -6.30 -17.87 -15.12
N VAL A 186 -5.48 -17.87 -16.17
CA VAL A 186 -4.91 -16.63 -16.71
C VAL A 186 -5.97 -15.74 -17.34
N CYS A 187 -6.95 -16.28 -18.07
CA CYS A 187 -8.06 -15.49 -18.63
C CYS A 187 -8.84 -14.78 -17.53
N ALA A 188 -9.16 -15.46 -16.42
CA ALA A 188 -9.83 -14.85 -15.28
C ALA A 188 -9.00 -13.71 -14.67
N ILE A 189 -7.69 -13.91 -14.47
CA ILE A 189 -6.77 -12.87 -13.96
C ILE A 189 -6.72 -11.67 -14.92
N VAL A 190 -6.49 -11.92 -16.22
CA VAL A 190 -6.36 -10.87 -17.23
C VAL A 190 -7.66 -10.09 -17.39
N GLN A 191 -8.82 -10.74 -17.34
CA GLN A 191 -10.12 -10.08 -17.42
C GLN A 191 -10.40 -9.20 -16.20
N ALA A 192 -10.12 -9.69 -14.99
CA ALA A 192 -10.25 -8.94 -13.74
C ALA A 192 -9.34 -7.69 -13.71
N VAL A 193 -8.06 -7.85 -14.05
CA VAL A 193 -7.06 -6.78 -14.06
C VAL A 193 -7.32 -5.78 -15.19
N ALA A 194 -7.70 -6.23 -16.40
CA ALA A 194 -8.16 -5.35 -17.46
C ALA A 194 -9.40 -4.54 -17.06
N GLY A 195 -10.32 -5.16 -16.32
CA GLY A 195 -11.48 -4.52 -15.74
C GLY A 195 -11.10 -3.33 -14.85
N ALA A 196 -10.13 -3.55 -13.95
CA ALA A 196 -9.58 -2.57 -13.01
C ALA A 196 -8.78 -1.44 -13.69
N LEU A 197 -7.92 -1.77 -14.65
CA LEU A 197 -7.10 -0.78 -15.36
C LEU A 197 -7.96 0.21 -16.14
N ASP A 198 -8.87 -0.27 -16.99
CA ASP A 198 -9.78 0.60 -17.75
C ASP A 198 -10.63 1.50 -16.81
N TYR A 199 -11.06 0.98 -15.65
CA TYR A 199 -11.81 1.75 -14.64
C TYR A 199 -11.01 2.91 -14.04
N ALA A 200 -9.70 2.72 -13.83
CA ALA A 200 -8.79 3.76 -13.35
C ALA A 200 -8.40 4.74 -14.47
N HIS A 201 -8.20 4.25 -15.70
CA HIS A 201 -7.92 5.08 -16.89
C HIS A 201 -9.06 6.07 -17.16
N ASP A 202 -10.32 5.63 -17.01
CA ASP A 202 -11.51 6.49 -17.12
C ASP A 202 -11.59 7.60 -16.06
N ARG A 203 -10.72 7.55 -15.03
CA ARG A 203 -10.56 8.55 -13.97
C ARG A 203 -9.23 9.30 -14.05
N GLY A 204 -8.47 9.11 -15.13
CA GLY A 204 -7.19 9.77 -15.36
C GLY A 204 -6.01 9.21 -14.55
N LEU A 205 -6.14 8.03 -13.94
CA LEU A 205 -5.06 7.39 -13.19
C LEU A 205 -4.47 6.21 -13.99
N LEU A 206 -3.16 6.24 -14.22
CA LEU A 206 -2.38 5.13 -14.80
C LEU A 206 -1.69 4.32 -13.70
N HIS A 207 -1.47 3.04 -13.93
CA HIS A 207 -0.83 2.16 -12.95
C HIS A 207 0.70 2.17 -13.05
N ARG A 208 1.27 2.13 -14.26
CA ARG A 208 2.71 2.21 -14.56
C ARG A 208 3.59 1.10 -13.93
N ASP A 209 2.99 0.04 -13.39
CA ASP A 209 3.68 -1.10 -12.75
C ASP A 209 2.85 -2.39 -12.75
N VAL A 210 2.13 -2.67 -13.83
CA VAL A 210 1.38 -3.93 -13.95
C VAL A 210 2.38 -5.09 -14.11
N LYS A 211 2.39 -6.00 -13.14
CA LYS A 211 3.26 -7.19 -13.08
C LYS A 211 2.64 -8.25 -12.15
N PRO A 212 3.04 -9.53 -12.24
CA PRO A 212 2.48 -10.60 -11.40
C PRO A 212 2.54 -10.32 -9.89
N ALA A 213 3.59 -9.67 -9.40
CA ALA A 213 3.76 -9.35 -7.97
C ALA A 213 2.79 -8.29 -7.43
N ASN A 214 2.11 -7.55 -8.31
CA ASN A 214 1.10 -6.54 -7.93
C ASN A 214 -0.34 -7.07 -8.12
N ILE A 215 -0.51 -8.34 -8.49
CA ILE A 215 -1.80 -9.02 -8.63
C ILE A 215 -1.97 -9.95 -7.44
N LEU A 216 -2.86 -9.60 -6.51
CA LEU A 216 -3.13 -10.35 -5.29
C LEU A 216 -4.30 -11.32 -5.50
N LEU A 217 -4.18 -12.51 -4.94
CA LEU A 217 -5.07 -13.65 -5.12
C LEU A 217 -5.43 -14.22 -3.74
N THR A 218 -6.70 -14.17 -3.35
CA THR A 218 -7.14 -14.70 -2.05
C THR A 218 -7.10 -16.23 -2.01
N HIS A 219 -7.00 -16.81 -0.81
CA HIS A 219 -7.26 -18.23 -0.64
C HIS A 219 -8.76 -18.54 -0.91
N PRO A 220 -9.09 -19.65 -1.58
CA PRO A 220 -10.46 -19.94 -2.04
C PRO A 220 -11.33 -20.67 -1.00
N ASP A 221 -11.00 -20.56 0.30
CA ASP A 221 -11.44 -21.55 1.31
C ASP A 221 -12.97 -21.62 1.53
N GLU A 222 -13.72 -20.55 1.22
CA GLU A 222 -15.19 -20.53 1.26
C GLU A 222 -15.84 -19.81 0.05
N GLY A 223 -15.15 -19.72 -1.10
CA GLY A 223 -15.74 -19.05 -2.28
C GLY A 223 -14.81 -18.86 -3.49
N GLU A 224 -15.26 -18.10 -4.48
CA GLU A 224 -14.44 -17.74 -5.65
C GLU A 224 -13.19 -16.95 -5.23
N ARG A 225 -12.02 -17.37 -5.75
CA ARG A 225 -10.74 -16.65 -5.59
C ARG A 225 -10.89 -15.21 -6.09
N ARG A 226 -10.79 -14.24 -5.18
CA ARG A 226 -10.77 -12.83 -5.55
C ARG A 226 -9.42 -12.48 -6.15
N ILE A 227 -9.45 -11.75 -7.26
CA ILE A 227 -8.28 -11.17 -7.93
C ILE A 227 -8.32 -9.66 -7.68
N LEU A 228 -7.25 -9.09 -7.12
CA LEU A 228 -7.15 -7.66 -6.83
C LEU A 228 -5.84 -7.08 -7.35
N LEU A 229 -5.92 -5.93 -8.01
CA LEU A 229 -4.77 -5.15 -8.45
C LEU A 229 -4.34 -4.18 -7.35
N ALA A 230 -3.09 -4.31 -6.91
CA ALA A 230 -2.46 -3.50 -5.86
C ALA A 230 -1.43 -2.52 -6.44
N ASP A 231 -0.96 -1.57 -5.64
CA ASP A 231 0.18 -0.73 -5.99
C ASP A 231 0.02 0.12 -7.27
N PHE A 232 -1.16 0.75 -7.43
CA PHE A 232 -1.34 1.88 -8.37
C PHE A 232 -0.21 2.91 -8.21
N GLY A 233 0.19 3.54 -9.32
CA GLY A 233 1.50 4.18 -9.55
C GLY A 233 1.91 5.39 -8.68
N VAL A 234 1.17 5.65 -7.60
CA VAL A 234 1.28 6.73 -6.61
C VAL A 234 2.71 7.06 -6.17
N ALA A 235 3.63 6.08 -6.20
CA ALA A 235 5.02 6.23 -5.79
C ALA A 235 6.06 6.13 -6.92
N ARG A 236 5.71 6.40 -8.19
CA ARG A 236 6.67 6.36 -9.32
C ARG A 236 6.95 7.69 -9.98
N HIS A 237 8.24 7.94 -10.19
CA HIS A 237 8.71 9.04 -11.03
C HIS A 237 8.55 8.69 -12.52
N LEU A 238 7.94 9.59 -13.30
CA LEU A 238 7.92 9.53 -14.76
C LEU A 238 9.33 9.75 -15.35
N GLY A 239 10.19 10.49 -14.64
CA GLY A 239 11.56 10.84 -15.08
C GLY A 239 12.64 9.81 -14.75
N ASP A 240 12.45 8.95 -13.74
CA ASP A 240 13.45 7.94 -13.33
C ASP A 240 13.77 6.93 -14.43
N ILE A 241 12.84 6.75 -15.37
CA ILE A 241 12.97 5.78 -16.45
C ILE A 241 13.88 6.32 -17.58
N SER A 242 13.90 7.64 -17.78
CA SER A 242 14.96 8.33 -18.53
C SER A 242 16.29 8.46 -17.75
N GLY A 243 16.27 8.29 -16.42
CA GLY A 243 17.43 8.34 -15.51
C GLY A 243 18.09 6.99 -15.21
N ILE A 244 17.68 5.90 -15.87
CA ILE A 244 18.14 4.51 -15.60
C ILE A 244 19.67 4.34 -15.58
N THR A 245 20.43 5.24 -16.21
CA THR A 245 21.89 5.17 -16.29
C THR A 245 22.63 5.45 -14.99
N GLU A 246 22.03 6.10 -13.98
CA GLU A 246 22.79 6.57 -12.80
C GLU A 246 22.45 5.90 -11.45
N THR A 247 21.30 5.23 -11.28
CA THR A 247 20.90 4.76 -9.93
C THR A 247 20.19 3.40 -9.91
N ASN A 248 20.94 2.35 -9.55
CA ASN A 248 20.53 1.09 -8.89
C ASN A 248 19.07 0.59 -9.04
N VAL A 249 18.53 0.57 -10.27
CA VAL A 249 17.15 0.15 -10.56
C VAL A 249 16.97 -1.34 -10.27
N ALA A 250 15.90 -1.70 -9.57
CA ALA A 250 15.55 -3.09 -9.32
C ALA A 250 15.24 -3.83 -10.63
N VAL A 251 16.13 -4.74 -11.02
CA VAL A 251 16.12 -5.54 -12.27
C VAL A 251 14.75 -6.16 -12.61
N GLY A 252 13.95 -6.53 -11.61
CA GLY A 252 12.63 -7.14 -11.81
C GLY A 252 11.53 -6.22 -12.36
N THR A 253 11.73 -4.90 -12.39
CA THR A 253 10.70 -3.95 -12.87
C THR A 253 10.69 -3.80 -14.39
N VAL A 254 11.86 -3.81 -15.04
CA VAL A 254 11.98 -3.46 -16.46
C VAL A 254 11.36 -4.49 -17.41
N ALA A 255 11.16 -5.73 -16.96
CA ALA A 255 10.63 -6.86 -17.75
C ALA A 255 9.14 -6.76 -18.16
N TYR A 256 8.44 -5.70 -17.75
CA TYR A 256 7.04 -5.43 -18.10
C TYR A 256 6.83 -3.99 -18.60
N ALA A 257 7.88 -3.16 -18.61
CA ALA A 257 7.75 -1.75 -18.91
C ALA A 257 7.51 -1.50 -20.40
N ALA A 258 6.53 -0.65 -20.72
CA ALA A 258 6.23 -0.29 -22.10
C ALA A 258 7.36 0.56 -22.74
N PRO A 259 7.61 0.45 -24.06
CA PRO A 259 8.64 1.20 -24.77
C PRO A 259 8.59 2.73 -24.56
N GLU A 260 7.38 3.28 -24.54
CA GLU A 260 7.13 4.71 -24.29
C GLU A 260 7.51 5.12 -22.86
N GLN A 261 7.29 4.23 -21.89
CA GLN A 261 7.70 4.39 -20.50
C GLN A 261 9.23 4.42 -20.40
N LEU A 262 9.89 3.47 -21.08
CA LEU A 262 11.36 3.33 -21.13
C LEU A 262 12.08 4.48 -21.85
N THR A 263 11.37 5.27 -22.66
CA THR A 263 11.92 6.42 -23.41
C THR A 263 11.52 7.77 -22.83
N GLY A 264 10.71 7.82 -21.77
CA GLY A 264 10.16 9.06 -21.21
C GLY A 264 9.23 9.80 -22.17
N THR A 265 8.63 9.12 -23.15
CA THR A 265 7.67 9.72 -24.08
C THR A 265 6.26 9.78 -23.44
N PRO A 266 5.31 10.58 -23.98
CA PRO A 266 3.96 10.66 -23.43
C PRO A 266 3.29 9.29 -23.34
N ILE A 267 2.81 8.93 -22.15
CA ILE A 267 2.15 7.64 -21.86
C ILE A 267 0.65 7.81 -21.69
N ASP A 268 -0.10 6.79 -22.11
CA ASP A 268 -1.55 6.64 -21.89
C ASP A 268 -1.86 5.23 -21.33
N GLY A 269 -3.14 4.85 -21.31
CA GLY A 269 -3.57 3.52 -20.82
C GLY A 269 -2.99 2.34 -21.61
N ARG A 270 -2.45 2.55 -22.82
CA ARG A 270 -1.84 1.51 -23.64
C ARG A 270 -0.48 1.05 -23.10
N ALA A 271 0.16 1.85 -22.24
CA ALA A 271 1.34 1.44 -21.49
C ALA A 271 0.99 0.35 -20.45
N ASP A 272 -0.12 0.53 -19.72
CA ASP A 272 -0.63 -0.49 -18.78
C ASP A 272 -1.17 -1.72 -19.52
N GLN A 273 -1.78 -1.55 -20.71
CA GLN A 273 -2.17 -2.69 -21.55
C GLN A 273 -0.96 -3.52 -21.98
N TYR A 274 0.13 -2.88 -22.41
CA TYR A 274 1.39 -3.57 -22.75
C TYR A 274 1.95 -4.35 -21.54
N ALA A 275 1.98 -3.71 -20.37
CA ALA A 275 2.44 -4.34 -19.14
C ALA A 275 1.53 -5.51 -18.69
N LEU A 276 0.21 -5.40 -18.90
CA LEU A 276 -0.74 -6.50 -18.72
C LEU A 276 -0.49 -7.65 -19.71
N ALA A 277 -0.12 -7.36 -20.96
CA ALA A 277 0.22 -8.40 -21.93
C ALA A 277 1.53 -9.11 -21.58
N ALA A 278 2.57 -8.37 -21.15
CA ALA A 278 3.82 -8.96 -20.66
C ALA A 278 3.59 -9.79 -19.37
N THR A 279 2.67 -9.34 -18.51
CA THR A 279 2.20 -10.08 -17.34
C THR A 279 1.50 -11.37 -17.74
N ALA A 280 0.52 -11.31 -18.65
CA ALA A 280 -0.21 -12.48 -19.14
C ALA A 280 0.71 -13.51 -19.80
N PHE A 281 1.72 -13.05 -20.54
CA PHE A 281 2.73 -13.91 -21.15
C PHE A 281 3.48 -14.70 -20.06
N HIS A 282 3.96 -14.02 -19.02
CA HIS A 282 4.60 -14.65 -17.87
C HIS A 282 3.68 -15.66 -17.18
N LEU A 283 2.42 -15.30 -16.92
CA LEU A 283 1.48 -16.24 -16.30
C LEU A 283 1.27 -17.50 -17.16
N LEU A 284 1.28 -17.40 -18.50
CA LEU A 284 1.11 -18.55 -19.41
C LEU A 284 2.36 -19.41 -19.61
N THR A 285 3.57 -18.86 -19.45
CA THR A 285 4.83 -19.55 -19.80
C THR A 285 5.78 -19.78 -18.63
N GLY A 286 5.52 -19.19 -17.47
CA GLY A 286 6.43 -19.21 -16.32
C GLY A 286 7.56 -18.16 -16.36
N ALA A 287 7.71 -17.39 -17.45
CA ALA A 287 8.75 -16.37 -17.61
C ALA A 287 8.29 -15.13 -18.42
N PRO A 288 8.77 -13.92 -18.12
CA PRO A 288 8.41 -12.72 -18.88
C PRO A 288 8.91 -12.79 -20.34
N PRO A 289 8.29 -12.07 -21.29
CA PRO A 289 8.61 -12.16 -22.72
C PRO A 289 10.05 -11.78 -23.06
N PHE A 290 10.68 -10.91 -22.24
CA PHE A 290 12.09 -10.58 -22.35
C PHE A 290 12.76 -10.76 -20.99
N GLN A 291 13.82 -11.57 -20.95
CA GLN A 291 14.58 -11.86 -19.74
C GLN A 291 16.06 -11.97 -20.05
N HIS A 292 16.88 -11.19 -19.34
CA HIS A 292 18.33 -11.23 -19.44
C HIS A 292 18.95 -10.76 -18.11
N SER A 293 20.17 -11.22 -17.80
CA SER A 293 20.88 -10.86 -16.55
C SER A 293 21.30 -9.40 -16.50
N ASN A 294 21.53 -8.77 -17.67
CA ASN A 294 21.77 -7.33 -17.82
C ASN A 294 20.43 -6.60 -18.09
N PRO A 295 19.99 -5.67 -17.21
CA PRO A 295 18.77 -4.88 -17.41
C PRO A 295 18.77 -4.05 -18.69
N ILE A 296 19.93 -3.53 -19.13
CA ILE A 296 20.06 -2.73 -20.35
C ILE A 296 19.73 -3.57 -21.58
N ALA A 297 20.03 -4.87 -21.56
CA ALA A 297 19.60 -5.77 -22.62
C ALA A 297 18.07 -5.87 -22.64
N VAL A 298 17.43 -6.20 -21.50
CA VAL A 298 15.95 -6.29 -21.39
C VAL A 298 15.26 -5.02 -21.89
N ILE A 299 15.76 -3.84 -21.50
CA ILE A 299 15.29 -2.55 -22.02
C ILE A 299 15.42 -2.48 -23.55
N SER A 300 16.58 -2.83 -24.11
CA SER A 300 16.77 -2.88 -25.57
C SER A 300 15.80 -3.85 -26.27
N GLN A 301 15.47 -4.99 -25.67
CA GLN A 301 14.52 -5.95 -26.22
C GLN A 301 13.10 -5.36 -26.22
N HIS A 302 12.67 -4.77 -25.09
CA HIS A 302 11.40 -4.04 -25.02
C HIS A 302 11.32 -2.92 -26.07
N LEU A 303 12.40 -2.17 -26.31
CA LEU A 303 12.43 -1.09 -27.29
C LEU A 303 12.46 -1.56 -28.76
N HIS A 304 13.19 -2.65 -29.09
CA HIS A 304 13.58 -2.95 -30.47
C HIS A 304 13.31 -4.38 -30.98
N GLU A 305 13.19 -5.39 -30.12
CA GLU A 305 13.02 -6.79 -30.54
C GLU A 305 11.55 -7.18 -30.61
N ASP A 306 11.12 -7.85 -31.68
CA ASP A 306 9.76 -8.39 -31.74
C ASP A 306 9.49 -9.34 -30.56
N PRO A 307 8.26 -9.36 -30.00
CA PRO A 307 7.93 -10.27 -28.90
C PRO A 307 8.07 -11.73 -29.36
N PRO A 308 8.60 -12.64 -28.51
CA PRO A 308 8.58 -14.06 -28.81
C PRO A 308 7.14 -14.56 -28.96
N ARG A 309 6.94 -15.62 -29.74
CA ARG A 309 5.64 -16.26 -29.86
C ARG A 309 5.32 -17.03 -28.58
N LEU A 310 4.04 -17.11 -28.21
CA LEU A 310 3.63 -18.00 -27.13
C LEU A 310 3.83 -19.45 -27.55
N SER A 311 3.58 -19.78 -28.83
CA SER A 311 3.75 -21.14 -29.36
C SER A 311 5.19 -21.68 -29.29
N ASP A 312 6.21 -20.82 -29.23
CA ASP A 312 7.62 -21.22 -29.06
C ASP A 312 7.88 -21.87 -27.68
N LEU A 313 7.06 -21.54 -26.67
CA LEU A 313 7.17 -22.05 -25.29
C LEU A 313 5.99 -22.96 -24.91
N ARG A 314 4.79 -22.64 -25.43
CA ARG A 314 3.51 -23.31 -25.17
C ARG A 314 2.79 -23.57 -26.49
N PRO A 315 3.16 -24.64 -27.24
CA PRO A 315 2.59 -24.94 -28.56
C PRO A 315 1.07 -25.14 -28.55
N ASP A 316 0.49 -25.50 -27.41
CA ASP A 316 -0.95 -25.59 -27.16
C ASP A 316 -1.69 -24.24 -27.25
N LEU A 317 -0.96 -23.13 -27.25
CA LEU A 317 -1.49 -21.76 -27.20
C LEU A 317 -1.26 -20.96 -28.50
N ALA A 318 -0.99 -21.62 -29.63
CA ALA A 318 -0.65 -20.94 -30.89
C ALA A 318 -1.71 -19.95 -31.40
N GLU A 319 -3.00 -20.16 -31.10
CA GLU A 319 -4.11 -19.24 -31.41
C GLU A 319 -4.00 -17.87 -30.70
N LEU A 320 -3.08 -17.72 -29.74
CA LEU A 320 -2.79 -16.45 -29.05
C LEU A 320 -1.61 -15.68 -29.64
N ASP A 321 -0.81 -16.24 -30.55
CA ASP A 321 0.41 -15.59 -31.05
C ASP A 321 0.15 -14.20 -31.63
N GLU A 322 -0.85 -14.06 -32.51
CA GLU A 322 -1.23 -12.77 -33.11
C GLU A 322 -1.81 -11.77 -32.10
N VAL A 323 -2.54 -12.28 -31.09
CA VAL A 323 -3.09 -11.46 -30.00
C VAL A 323 -1.95 -10.84 -29.18
N PHE A 324 -0.95 -11.64 -28.82
CA PHE A 324 0.21 -11.18 -28.05
C PHE A 324 1.18 -10.34 -28.88
N PHE A 325 1.39 -10.68 -30.15
CA PHE A 325 2.17 -9.87 -31.08
C PHE A 325 1.61 -8.45 -31.20
N ARG A 326 0.28 -8.31 -31.35
CA ARG A 326 -0.39 -7.01 -31.35
C ARG A 326 -0.33 -6.32 -29.97
N ALA A 327 -0.59 -7.06 -28.89
CA ALA A 327 -0.63 -6.50 -27.54
C ALA A 327 0.74 -5.99 -27.04
N LEU A 328 1.83 -6.57 -27.56
CA LEU A 328 3.22 -6.20 -27.28
C LEU A 328 3.88 -5.41 -28.44
N ALA A 329 3.09 -4.83 -29.35
CA ALA A 329 3.60 -4.00 -30.43
C ALA A 329 4.35 -2.77 -29.88
N LYS A 330 5.41 -2.35 -30.57
CA LYS A 330 6.31 -1.30 -30.05
C LYS A 330 5.64 0.08 -30.03
N GLN A 331 4.93 0.43 -31.09
CA GLN A 331 4.15 1.66 -31.15
C GLN A 331 2.82 1.48 -30.39
N PRO A 332 2.45 2.39 -29.47
CA PRO A 332 1.15 2.34 -28.79
C PRO A 332 -0.04 2.36 -29.76
N GLY A 333 0.12 3.02 -30.91
CA GLY A 333 -0.91 3.11 -31.96
C GLY A 333 -1.41 1.75 -32.46
N ASP A 334 -0.53 0.75 -32.56
CA ASP A 334 -0.82 -0.55 -33.18
C ASP A 334 -1.48 -1.56 -32.22
N ARG A 335 -1.49 -1.24 -30.92
CA ARG A 335 -1.97 -2.14 -29.86
C ARG A 335 -3.50 -2.21 -29.76
N PHE A 336 -4.00 -2.78 -28.67
CA PHE A 336 -5.40 -2.64 -28.27
C PHE A 336 -5.62 -1.27 -27.62
N GLU A 337 -6.73 -0.61 -27.93
CA GLU A 337 -7.04 0.72 -27.38
C GLU A 337 -7.37 0.69 -25.88
N ARG A 338 -7.86 -0.45 -25.39
CA ARG A 338 -8.37 -0.66 -24.02
C ARG A 338 -7.87 -2.00 -23.49
N CYS A 339 -7.62 -2.09 -22.19
CA CYS A 339 -7.18 -3.33 -21.55
C CYS A 339 -8.27 -4.43 -21.69
N ARG A 340 -9.55 -4.06 -21.59
CA ARG A 340 -10.67 -5.02 -21.77
C ARG A 340 -10.73 -5.59 -23.19
N ALA A 341 -10.31 -4.84 -24.21
CA ALA A 341 -10.27 -5.34 -25.58
C ALA A 341 -9.16 -6.39 -25.78
N PHE A 342 -8.02 -6.22 -25.13
CA PHE A 342 -6.98 -7.27 -25.07
C PHE A 342 -7.50 -8.51 -24.32
N ALA A 343 -8.12 -8.34 -23.15
CA ALA A 343 -8.65 -9.46 -22.38
C ALA A 343 -9.75 -10.25 -23.12
N ALA A 344 -10.61 -9.55 -23.88
CA ALA A 344 -11.60 -10.20 -24.75
C ALA A 344 -10.93 -11.04 -25.84
N ALA A 345 -9.95 -10.48 -26.56
CA ALA A 345 -9.23 -11.20 -27.61
C ALA A 345 -8.50 -12.46 -27.10
N VAL A 346 -7.88 -12.40 -25.91
CA VAL A 346 -7.30 -13.59 -25.26
C VAL A 346 -8.38 -14.64 -24.95
N SER A 347 -9.53 -14.21 -24.44
CA SER A 347 -10.63 -15.12 -24.07
C SER A 347 -11.31 -15.77 -25.28
N GLU A 348 -11.48 -15.02 -26.37
CA GLU A 348 -12.05 -15.51 -27.64
C GLU A 348 -11.16 -16.57 -28.30
N SER A 349 -9.85 -16.31 -28.42
CA SER A 349 -8.88 -17.30 -28.89
C SER A 349 -8.77 -18.52 -27.97
N ALA A 350 -8.88 -18.34 -26.65
CA ALA A 350 -8.88 -19.45 -25.69
C ALA A 350 -10.13 -20.34 -25.81
N GLY A 351 -11.29 -19.76 -26.11
CA GLY A 351 -12.55 -20.50 -26.26
C GLY A 351 -12.51 -21.55 -27.37
N GLY A 352 -11.80 -21.25 -28.47
CA GLY A 352 -11.60 -22.19 -29.59
C GLY A 352 -10.85 -23.48 -29.23
N VAL A 353 -10.10 -23.48 -28.11
CA VAL A 353 -9.34 -24.65 -27.65
C VAL A 353 -10.23 -25.70 -26.97
N SER A 354 -11.42 -25.31 -26.48
CA SER A 354 -12.29 -26.20 -25.68
C SER A 354 -13.31 -27.01 -26.48
N GLU A 355 -13.49 -26.76 -27.79
CA GLU A 355 -14.51 -27.45 -28.61
C GLU A 355 -13.97 -28.64 -29.42
N ALA A 356 -12.73 -29.07 -29.17
CA ALA A 356 -12.09 -30.23 -29.82
C ALA A 356 -12.36 -31.58 -29.10
N GLY A 357 -13.63 -31.89 -28.84
CA GLY A 357 -14.06 -33.19 -28.29
C GLY A 357 -14.33 -34.25 -29.38
N PRO A 358 -13.78 -35.48 -29.31
CA PRO A 358 -13.90 -36.45 -30.40
C PRO A 358 -15.21 -37.24 -30.36
N GLY A 359 -16.17 -36.95 -31.27
CA GLY A 359 -17.45 -37.67 -31.22
C GLY A 359 -18.55 -37.39 -32.26
N ALA A 360 -18.26 -37.08 -33.52
CA ALA A 360 -19.29 -37.10 -34.57
C ALA A 360 -18.73 -37.50 -35.95
N GLN A 361 -19.15 -38.66 -36.47
CA GLN A 361 -18.86 -39.12 -37.84
C GLN A 361 -20.07 -38.92 -38.78
N PRO A 362 -19.91 -39.03 -40.12
CA PRO A 362 -20.51 -38.05 -41.03
C PRO A 362 -21.90 -38.42 -41.60
N GLY A 363 -22.74 -37.41 -41.80
CA GLY A 363 -23.96 -37.44 -42.62
C GLY A 363 -23.77 -36.69 -43.95
N ALA A 364 -24.30 -37.23 -45.05
CA ALA A 364 -23.84 -36.88 -46.39
C ALA A 364 -24.54 -35.67 -47.06
N ALA A 365 -23.72 -34.87 -47.74
CA ALA A 365 -23.92 -34.17 -49.02
C ALA A 365 -25.35 -33.78 -49.50
N VAL A 366 -25.52 -32.48 -49.77
CA VAL A 366 -26.21 -31.99 -50.98
C VAL A 366 -25.23 -31.10 -51.75
N SER A 367 -25.12 -31.35 -53.06
CA SER A 367 -24.13 -30.72 -53.95
C SER A 367 -24.77 -29.71 -54.91
N THR A 368 -23.90 -29.02 -55.67
CA THR A 368 -24.14 -28.31 -56.95
C THR A 368 -24.30 -26.75 -56.85
N PRO A 369 -24.02 -25.97 -57.92
CA PRO A 369 -22.65 -25.46 -58.12
C PRO A 369 -22.49 -24.07 -58.80
N HIS A 370 -21.57 -23.19 -58.36
CA HIS A 370 -20.94 -22.13 -59.20
C HIS A 370 -19.80 -21.43 -58.44
N ARG A 371 -18.71 -20.90 -59.03
CA ARG A 371 -18.08 -21.12 -60.36
C ARG A 371 -16.62 -20.66 -60.26
N ARG A 372 -15.64 -21.43 -60.74
CA ARG A 372 -14.22 -20.98 -60.78
C ARG A 372 -14.01 -19.85 -61.80
N ARG A 373 -13.23 -18.83 -61.42
CA ARG A 373 -12.39 -18.02 -62.31
C ARG A 373 -11.14 -17.55 -61.56
N GLY A 374 -9.97 -17.95 -62.03
CA GLY A 374 -8.71 -17.22 -61.82
C GLY A 374 -8.26 -16.56 -63.14
N PRO A 375 -6.98 -16.24 -63.29
CA PRO A 375 -6.31 -15.19 -62.52
C PRO A 375 -5.67 -14.14 -63.46
N VAL A 376 -5.53 -12.88 -63.01
CA VAL A 376 -4.79 -11.84 -63.73
C VAL A 376 -4.13 -10.87 -62.75
N GLY A 377 -2.89 -10.47 -63.03
CA GLY A 377 -2.37 -9.15 -62.64
C GLY A 377 -1.40 -9.15 -61.45
N ALA A 378 -0.11 -9.02 -61.75
CA ALA A 378 0.91 -8.71 -60.76
C ALA A 378 0.87 -7.21 -60.37
N VAL A 379 1.18 -6.90 -59.12
CA VAL A 379 1.76 -5.61 -58.73
C VAL A 379 3.08 -5.88 -58.01
N ALA A 380 4.16 -5.37 -58.61
CA ALA A 380 5.53 -5.58 -58.13
C ALA A 380 5.83 -4.67 -56.93
N GLY A 381 6.78 -5.10 -56.08
CA GLY A 381 7.07 -4.45 -54.81
C GLY A 381 7.74 -3.08 -54.91
N TRP A 382 7.59 -2.28 -53.85
CA TRP A 382 8.25 -0.99 -53.70
C TRP A 382 9.32 -1.05 -52.59
N SER A 383 10.52 -1.49 -52.95
CA SER A 383 11.70 -1.28 -52.10
C SER A 383 12.13 0.19 -52.20
N HIS A 384 11.79 0.99 -51.20
CA HIS A 384 12.19 2.40 -51.17
C HIS A 384 13.69 2.55 -50.89
N ARG A 385 14.49 2.61 -51.96
CA ARG A 385 15.90 3.00 -51.93
C ARG A 385 16.03 4.47 -51.51
N PHE A 386 16.38 4.73 -50.26
CA PHE A 386 16.86 6.06 -49.88
C PHE A 386 18.22 6.35 -50.50
N SER A 387 18.30 7.45 -51.26
CA SER A 387 19.51 7.86 -51.97
C SER A 387 20.65 8.17 -50.99
N ALA A 388 21.86 7.73 -51.33
CA ALA A 388 23.04 8.00 -50.51
C ALA A 388 23.27 9.50 -50.23
N LYS A 389 22.79 10.39 -51.12
CA LYS A 389 22.90 11.85 -50.96
C LYS A 389 22.13 12.39 -49.74
N THR A 390 21.03 11.77 -49.33
CA THR A 390 20.20 12.25 -48.22
C THR A 390 20.87 11.99 -46.86
N ARG A 391 21.67 10.92 -46.73
CA ARG A 391 22.38 10.56 -45.48
C ARG A 391 23.51 11.54 -45.12
N TRP A 392 24.13 12.19 -46.11
CA TRP A 392 25.15 13.21 -45.86
C TRP A 392 24.53 14.54 -45.42
N ALA A 393 23.34 14.90 -45.93
CA ALA A 393 22.64 16.12 -45.54
C ALA A 393 22.21 16.09 -44.06
N THR A 394 21.64 14.97 -43.60
CA THR A 394 21.23 14.80 -42.19
C THR A 394 22.43 14.78 -41.24
N ALA A 395 23.53 14.11 -41.61
CA ALA A 395 24.76 14.11 -40.81
C ALA A 395 25.37 15.51 -40.64
N LEU A 396 25.32 16.34 -41.69
CA LEU A 396 25.86 17.71 -41.66
C LEU A 396 25.00 18.63 -40.78
N VAL A 397 23.66 18.47 -40.81
CA VAL A 397 22.76 19.19 -39.90
C VAL A 397 23.00 18.80 -38.44
N CYS A 398 23.14 17.51 -38.12
CA CYS A 398 23.45 17.08 -36.76
C CYS A 398 24.81 17.61 -36.28
N ALA A 399 25.84 17.61 -37.12
CA ALA A 399 27.16 18.14 -36.78
C ALA A 399 27.13 19.65 -36.48
N VAL A 400 26.34 20.44 -37.24
CA VAL A 400 26.14 21.87 -36.99
C VAL A 400 25.38 22.11 -35.67
N LEU A 401 24.34 21.31 -35.37
CA LEU A 401 23.59 21.44 -34.12
C LEU A 401 24.45 21.11 -32.89
N VAL A 402 25.31 20.08 -32.96
CA VAL A 402 26.28 19.76 -31.90
C VAL A 402 27.31 20.88 -31.72
N ALA A 403 27.80 21.48 -32.81
CA ALA A 403 28.72 22.61 -32.74
C ALA A 403 28.07 23.86 -32.11
N VAL A 404 26.80 24.14 -32.38
CA VAL A 404 26.03 25.23 -31.75
C VAL A 404 25.79 24.95 -30.27
N ALA A 405 25.44 23.72 -29.88
CA ALA A 405 25.27 23.37 -28.47
C ALA A 405 26.59 23.50 -27.67
N ALA A 406 27.72 23.09 -28.27
CA ALA A 406 29.04 23.24 -27.66
C ALA A 406 29.46 24.70 -27.47
N THR A 407 29.24 25.57 -28.47
CA THR A 407 29.56 27.01 -28.33
C THR A 407 28.63 27.72 -27.34
N TRP A 408 27.36 27.31 -27.24
CA TRP A 408 26.41 27.89 -26.29
C TRP A 408 26.76 27.54 -24.83
N SER A 409 27.12 26.28 -24.58
CA SER A 409 27.58 25.80 -23.27
C SER A 409 28.88 26.50 -22.82
N MET A 410 29.82 26.69 -23.75
CA MET A 410 31.09 27.37 -23.46
C MET A 410 30.95 28.88 -23.20
N LEU A 411 29.89 29.53 -23.70
CA LEU A 411 29.59 30.93 -23.37
C LEU A 411 28.91 31.11 -22.01
N TYR A 412 28.14 30.12 -21.54
CA TYR A 412 27.39 30.23 -20.28
C TYR A 412 28.18 29.81 -19.03
N SER A 413 29.34 29.17 -19.21
CA SER A 413 30.16 28.65 -18.10
C SER A 413 31.06 29.71 -17.43
N PHE A 414 30.94 30.99 -17.81
CA PHE A 414 31.76 32.09 -17.28
C PHE A 414 30.91 33.33 -16.93
N GLN A 415 30.04 33.19 -15.93
CA GLN A 415 29.56 34.33 -15.13
C GLN A 415 29.94 34.11 -13.66
N PRO A 416 30.76 35.00 -13.07
CA PRO A 416 31.06 34.95 -11.64
C PRO A 416 29.94 35.65 -10.84
N ASP A 417 29.13 34.87 -10.13
CA ASP A 417 28.10 35.42 -9.26
C ASP A 417 28.70 36.20 -8.08
N THR A 418 28.30 37.46 -7.95
CA THR A 418 28.56 38.28 -6.76
C THR A 418 27.42 38.11 -5.75
N PRO A 419 27.69 37.75 -4.49
CA PRO A 419 26.64 37.53 -3.50
C PRO A 419 26.00 38.86 -3.06
N PRO A 420 24.66 38.98 -3.03
CA PRO A 420 23.98 40.15 -2.48
C PRO A 420 24.05 40.17 -0.94
N ALA A 421 24.05 41.37 -0.37
CA ALA A 421 24.17 41.58 1.07
C ALA A 421 22.86 41.29 1.83
N ASN A 422 22.96 40.65 3.00
CA ASN A 422 21.85 40.44 3.92
C ASN A 422 21.34 41.76 4.54
N PRO A 423 20.02 42.03 4.56
CA PRO A 423 19.43 42.90 5.57
C PRO A 423 19.36 42.17 6.93
N ALA A 424 19.53 42.91 8.02
CA ALA A 424 19.58 42.35 9.37
C ALA A 424 18.20 42.30 10.07
N LEU A 425 18.17 41.57 11.20
CA LEU A 425 17.14 41.52 12.25
C LEU A 425 15.86 40.69 12.01
N ALA A 426 15.88 39.46 12.54
CA ALA A 426 14.96 39.07 13.61
C ALA A 426 15.66 38.07 14.55
N SER A 427 15.50 38.22 15.86
CA SER A 427 16.14 37.38 16.88
C SER A 427 15.54 35.99 16.97
N ARG A 428 16.39 34.98 17.22
CA ARG A 428 15.99 33.58 17.50
C ARG A 428 14.86 33.51 18.55
N PRO A 429 13.78 32.76 18.30
CA PRO A 429 13.05 32.10 19.39
C PRO A 429 14.02 31.13 20.07
N SER A 430 14.14 31.21 21.39
CA SER A 430 14.88 30.21 22.17
C SER A 430 14.25 28.83 21.97
N ALA A 431 15.09 27.79 21.95
CA ALA A 431 14.61 26.42 22.01
C ALA A 431 13.70 26.23 23.25
N PRO A 432 12.62 25.42 23.15
CA PRO A 432 11.96 24.92 24.35
C PRO A 432 13.02 24.18 25.18
N ALA A 433 13.24 24.65 26.41
CA ALA A 433 14.06 23.91 27.35
C ALA A 433 13.48 22.50 27.54
N ALA A 434 14.34 21.53 27.86
CA ALA A 434 13.89 20.19 28.20
C ALA A 434 12.84 20.27 29.31
N SER A 435 11.58 20.01 28.96
CA SER A 435 10.49 20.05 29.92
C SER A 435 10.72 18.92 30.93
N ALA A 436 10.67 19.26 32.20
CA ALA A 436 11.01 18.33 33.29
C ALA A 436 10.14 17.07 33.23
N ALA A 437 10.68 15.97 33.75
CA ALA A 437 9.88 14.77 33.99
C ALA A 437 8.64 15.15 34.84
N PRO A 438 7.42 14.74 34.45
CA PRO A 438 6.23 15.08 35.20
C PRO A 438 6.29 14.46 36.60
N THR A 439 6.33 15.32 37.61
CA THR A 439 6.24 14.97 39.03
C THR A 439 4.92 14.25 39.30
N ALA A 440 4.91 13.35 40.29
CA ALA A 440 3.77 12.49 40.62
C ALA A 440 2.43 13.26 40.75
N GLY A 441 1.56 13.07 39.76
CA GLY A 441 0.19 13.57 39.69
C GLY A 441 -0.44 13.08 38.40
N GLY A 442 -1.47 12.24 38.49
CA GLY A 442 -2.17 11.72 37.31
C GLY A 442 -2.98 12.80 36.58
N PRO A 443 -3.65 12.45 35.46
CA PRO A 443 -4.54 13.37 34.76
C PRO A 443 -5.59 13.94 35.71
N VAL A 444 -5.76 15.26 35.69
CA VAL A 444 -6.71 15.98 36.55
C VAL A 444 -7.88 16.50 35.71
N LEU A 445 -9.10 16.19 36.13
CA LEU A 445 -10.36 16.67 35.56
C LEU A 445 -11.19 17.33 36.68
N ASN A 446 -10.62 18.40 37.27
CA ASN A 446 -11.21 19.14 38.38
C ASN A 446 -11.62 20.56 37.93
N GLY A 447 -12.91 20.87 38.00
CA GLY A 447 -13.43 22.22 37.74
C GLY A 447 -14.70 22.23 36.91
N THR A 448 -15.11 23.43 36.51
CA THR A 448 -16.21 23.66 35.57
C THR A 448 -15.68 23.75 34.15
N TYR A 449 -16.39 23.12 33.22
CA TYR A 449 -16.05 23.06 31.80
C TYR A 449 -17.26 23.46 30.95
N LYS A 450 -16.98 24.24 29.90
CA LYS A 450 -17.89 24.47 28.77
C LYS A 450 -17.54 23.44 27.69
N LEU A 451 -18.52 22.66 27.27
CA LEU A 451 -18.39 21.64 26.24
C LEU A 451 -19.12 22.14 24.99
N ASP A 452 -18.39 22.31 23.90
CA ASP A 452 -18.87 22.71 22.59
C ASP A 452 -19.02 21.47 21.70
N TYR A 453 -20.24 21.22 21.20
CA TYR A 453 -20.57 20.09 20.33
C TYR A 453 -20.58 20.54 18.88
N ASP A 454 -19.67 20.01 18.07
CA ASP A 454 -19.64 20.32 16.65
C ASP A 454 -20.66 19.47 15.88
N GLN A 455 -21.93 19.85 16.01
CA GLN A 455 -23.06 19.23 15.30
C GLN A 455 -22.89 19.27 13.77
N THR A 456 -22.07 20.18 13.23
CA THR A 456 -21.78 20.25 11.78
C THR A 456 -20.83 19.13 11.31
N LYS A 457 -20.04 18.57 12.23
CA LYS A 457 -19.15 17.41 12.00
C LYS A 457 -19.71 16.10 12.57
N ARG A 458 -21.01 16.06 12.88
CA ARG A 458 -21.73 14.86 13.30
C ARG A 458 -21.64 13.76 12.23
N THR A 459 -21.27 12.55 12.64
CA THR A 459 -21.29 11.35 11.78
C THR A 459 -22.35 10.37 12.28
N THR A 460 -22.96 9.61 11.36
CA THR A 460 -23.98 8.59 11.67
C THR A 460 -23.69 7.30 10.93
N ASN A 461 -24.22 6.18 11.42
CA ASN A 461 -24.19 4.89 10.72
C ASN A 461 -25.25 4.75 9.60
N GLY A 462 -25.69 5.87 9.00
CA GLY A 462 -26.71 5.91 7.94
C GLY A 462 -28.16 5.90 8.44
N ILE A 463 -28.40 5.68 9.74
CA ILE A 463 -29.74 5.80 10.34
C ILE A 463 -29.91 7.22 10.90
N SER A 464 -30.95 7.92 10.47
CA SER A 464 -31.21 9.32 10.85
C SER A 464 -32.00 9.43 12.16
N ILE A 465 -31.39 10.07 13.17
CA ILE A 465 -32.06 10.48 14.41
C ILE A 465 -32.93 11.73 14.20
N ARG A 466 -33.93 11.94 15.07
CA ARG A 466 -34.91 13.04 14.98
C ARG A 466 -34.82 14.04 16.15
N HIS A 467 -33.59 14.38 16.52
CA HIS A 467 -33.27 15.51 17.38
C HIS A 467 -31.99 16.18 16.91
N ASP A 468 -31.95 17.50 17.07
CA ASP A 468 -30.73 18.27 16.96
C ASP A 468 -30.20 18.43 18.38
N GLY A 469 -29.16 17.64 18.71
CA GLY A 469 -28.56 17.65 20.04
C GLY A 469 -28.02 19.03 20.42
N ALA A 470 -27.79 19.24 21.71
CA ALA A 470 -27.31 20.53 22.21
C ALA A 470 -26.05 21.00 21.44
N ALA A 471 -25.93 22.30 21.20
CA ALA A 471 -24.75 22.92 20.59
C ALA A 471 -23.66 23.20 21.63
N THR A 472 -24.05 23.46 22.87
CA THR A 472 -23.16 23.66 24.02
C THR A 472 -23.76 23.02 25.27
N GLY A 473 -22.94 22.68 26.25
CA GLY A 473 -23.39 22.21 27.56
C GLY A 473 -22.33 22.39 28.62
N TRP A 474 -22.76 22.47 29.88
CA TRP A 474 -21.89 22.85 30.99
C TRP A 474 -21.83 21.76 32.04
N TRP A 475 -20.63 21.45 32.49
CA TRP A 475 -20.37 20.33 33.40
C TRP A 475 -19.36 20.73 34.48
N ALA A 476 -19.65 20.39 35.72
CA ALA A 476 -18.64 20.37 36.78
C ALA A 476 -18.11 18.94 36.93
N PHE A 477 -16.79 18.78 36.97
CA PHE A 477 -16.13 17.49 37.19
C PHE A 477 -15.22 17.52 38.41
N ARG A 478 -15.05 16.35 39.03
CA ARG A 478 -13.95 16.06 39.95
C ARG A 478 -13.35 14.69 39.69
N SER A 479 -12.04 14.57 39.84
CA SER A 479 -11.25 13.37 39.56
C SER A 479 -10.35 12.96 40.72
N VAL A 480 -10.12 11.65 40.86
CA VAL A 480 -9.09 11.07 41.73
C VAL A 480 -8.24 10.08 40.94
N CYS A 481 -6.96 9.99 41.28
CA CYS A 481 -6.03 8.98 40.77
C CYS A 481 -5.50 8.15 41.94
N THR A 482 -5.48 6.83 41.75
CA THR A 482 -4.96 5.84 42.71
C THR A 482 -4.01 4.88 41.98
N THR A 483 -3.40 3.95 42.71
CA THR A 483 -2.65 2.82 42.11
C THR A 483 -3.52 1.96 41.19
N ASN A 484 -4.83 1.95 41.39
CA ASN A 484 -5.79 1.16 40.62
C ASN A 484 -6.37 1.94 39.41
N GLY A 485 -5.73 3.06 39.04
CA GLY A 485 -6.15 3.94 37.95
C GLY A 485 -6.83 5.22 38.44
N CYS A 486 -7.28 6.04 37.48
CA CYS A 486 -8.00 7.28 37.74
C CYS A 486 -9.47 7.18 37.34
N ALA A 487 -10.33 7.85 38.12
CA ALA A 487 -11.73 8.03 37.81
C ALA A 487 -12.17 9.46 38.10
N ALA A 488 -13.27 9.87 37.47
CA ALA A 488 -13.92 11.15 37.68
C ALA A 488 -15.43 11.00 37.75
N THR A 489 -16.09 12.00 38.29
CA THR A 489 -17.55 12.13 38.32
C THR A 489 -17.92 13.52 37.84
N GLY A 490 -18.95 13.62 37.01
CA GLY A 490 -19.49 14.87 36.50
C GLY A 490 -20.95 15.07 36.88
N THR A 491 -21.38 16.33 36.95
CA THR A 491 -22.79 16.73 37.00
C THR A 491 -23.01 17.91 36.06
N GLN A 492 -24.08 17.83 35.28
CA GLN A 492 -24.48 18.89 34.34
C GLN A 492 -24.99 20.12 35.10
N LEU A 493 -24.62 21.31 34.61
CA LEU A 493 -24.94 22.61 35.21
C LEU A 493 -26.05 23.32 34.43
N ASP A 494 -26.73 24.26 35.09
CA ASP A 494 -27.77 25.09 34.48
C ASP A 494 -27.21 26.03 33.40
N ASP A 495 -27.84 26.09 32.21
CA ASP A 495 -27.37 26.91 31.07
C ASP A 495 -27.49 28.45 31.28
N ALA A 496 -28.08 28.89 32.39
CA ALA A 496 -28.31 30.31 32.67
C ALA A 496 -27.17 30.95 33.48
N THR A 497 -26.64 30.24 34.48
CA THR A 497 -25.64 30.75 35.42
C THR A 497 -24.44 29.82 35.59
N HIS A 498 -24.61 28.53 35.27
CA HIS A 498 -23.63 27.47 35.50
C HIS A 498 -23.16 27.40 36.97
N GLN A 499 -24.04 27.77 37.92
CA GLN A 499 -23.75 27.81 39.36
C GLN A 499 -24.50 26.74 40.17
N VAL A 500 -25.50 26.10 39.56
CA VAL A 500 -26.26 25.00 40.16
C VAL A 500 -26.37 23.84 39.17
N ALA A 501 -26.71 22.65 39.65
CA ALA A 501 -26.99 21.52 38.77
C ALA A 501 -28.24 21.80 37.91
N ASN A 502 -28.25 21.34 36.66
CA ASN A 502 -29.44 21.45 35.83
C ASN A 502 -30.52 20.50 36.34
N THR A 503 -31.60 21.03 36.94
CA THR A 503 -32.70 20.23 37.49
C THR A 503 -33.84 20.00 36.50
N THR A 504 -33.91 20.80 35.43
CA THR A 504 -34.72 20.51 34.24
C THR A 504 -34.11 19.31 33.52
N ASP A 505 -34.91 18.32 33.17
CA ASP A 505 -34.49 17.02 32.62
C ASP A 505 -33.61 16.14 33.54
N GLY A 506 -33.62 16.43 34.85
CA GLY A 506 -33.33 15.42 35.88
C GLY A 506 -31.88 15.30 36.36
N GLY A 507 -31.02 16.29 36.17
CA GLY A 507 -29.71 16.34 36.84
C GLY A 507 -28.73 15.28 36.35
N GLN A 508 -28.48 15.24 35.04
CA GLN A 508 -27.56 14.28 34.42
C GLN A 508 -26.21 14.30 35.13
N SER A 509 -25.78 13.11 35.56
CA SER A 509 -24.51 12.88 36.24
C SER A 509 -23.82 11.69 35.59
N ASP A 510 -22.51 11.80 35.41
CA ASP A 510 -21.69 10.84 34.66
C ASP A 510 -20.51 10.37 35.51
N THR A 511 -20.01 9.17 35.22
CA THR A 511 -18.82 8.59 35.85
C THR A 511 -17.82 8.19 34.77
N LEU A 512 -16.61 8.73 34.86
CA LEU A 512 -15.56 8.56 33.86
C LEU A 512 -14.39 7.77 34.45
N ARG A 513 -13.72 6.97 33.61
CA ARG A 513 -12.43 6.32 33.93
C ARG A 513 -11.36 6.81 32.97
N PHE A 514 -10.13 6.99 33.45
CA PHE A 514 -9.01 7.33 32.56
C PHE A 514 -8.36 6.06 32.02
N VAL A 515 -8.52 5.82 30.71
CA VAL A 515 -8.03 4.60 30.02
C VAL A 515 -7.38 5.02 28.70
N GLY A 516 -6.17 4.52 28.44
CA GLY A 516 -5.47 4.73 27.16
C GLY A 516 -5.18 6.19 26.79
N GLY A 517 -5.16 7.12 27.74
CA GLY A 517 -4.99 8.56 27.50
C GLY A 517 -6.30 9.37 27.47
N TYR A 518 -7.46 8.73 27.63
CA TYR A 518 -8.78 9.35 27.51
C TYR A 518 -9.57 9.22 28.81
N TRP A 519 -10.30 10.27 29.17
CA TRP A 519 -11.45 10.16 30.08
C TRP A 519 -12.63 9.56 29.32
N GLN A 520 -13.02 8.35 29.68
CA GLN A 520 -14.13 7.61 29.08
C GLN A 520 -15.31 7.55 30.04
N GLY A 521 -16.44 8.15 29.67
CA GLY A 521 -17.71 8.09 30.41
C GLY A 521 -18.40 6.74 30.25
N ALA A 522 -19.00 6.26 31.33
CA ALA A 522 -19.86 5.08 31.30
C ALA A 522 -21.10 5.37 30.43
N PRO A 523 -21.62 4.41 29.63
CA PRO A 523 -22.83 4.62 28.85
C PRO A 523 -24.05 4.95 29.75
N ALA A 524 -24.43 6.23 29.79
CA ALA A 524 -25.57 6.71 30.55
C ALA A 524 -26.85 6.59 29.71
N GLN A 525 -27.88 5.93 30.24
CA GLN A 525 -29.19 5.84 29.56
C GLN A 525 -30.01 7.09 29.82
N GLN A 526 -30.53 7.70 28.75
CA GLN A 526 -31.45 8.83 28.78
C GLN A 526 -32.69 8.56 27.92
N ARG A 527 -33.72 9.40 28.09
CA ARG A 527 -34.89 9.44 27.20
C ARG A 527 -34.91 10.77 26.45
N VAL A 528 -34.92 10.69 25.11
CA VAL A 528 -34.87 11.87 24.24
C VAL A 528 -36.19 12.01 23.50
N GLY A 529 -36.67 13.26 23.38
CA GLY A 529 -37.88 13.61 22.65
C GLY A 529 -37.64 13.71 21.15
N CYS A 530 -38.54 13.14 20.36
CA CYS A 530 -38.39 13.07 18.92
C CYS A 530 -39.19 14.17 18.23
N THR A 531 -38.46 15.19 17.77
CA THR A 531 -39.02 16.40 17.16
C THR A 531 -39.42 16.12 15.72
N GLN A 532 -40.71 16.31 15.40
CA GLN A 532 -41.19 16.25 14.03
C GLN A 532 -40.82 17.55 13.27
N PRO A 533 -40.81 17.57 11.92
CA PRO A 533 -40.53 18.77 11.12
C PRO A 533 -41.46 19.97 11.37
N ASN A 534 -42.57 19.77 12.09
CA ASN A 534 -43.51 20.81 12.53
C ASN A 534 -43.24 21.31 13.98
N GLY A 535 -42.13 20.88 14.60
CA GLY A 535 -41.75 21.23 15.98
C GLY A 535 -42.48 20.44 17.09
N GLN A 536 -43.40 19.52 16.77
CA GLN A 536 -44.10 18.75 17.79
C GLN A 536 -43.32 17.49 18.21
N VAL A 537 -43.16 17.29 19.51
CA VAL A 537 -42.69 16.02 20.10
C VAL A 537 -43.88 15.08 20.26
N ARG A 538 -43.88 13.96 19.54
CA ARG A 538 -44.96 12.94 19.63
C ARG A 538 -44.58 11.67 20.38
N ALA A 539 -43.30 11.40 20.54
CA ALA A 539 -42.76 10.22 21.19
C ALA A 539 -41.40 10.53 21.83
N THR A 540 -40.98 9.67 22.75
CA THR A 540 -39.63 9.66 23.33
C THR A 540 -39.03 8.28 23.16
N GLN A 541 -37.74 8.19 22.85
CA GLN A 541 -37.00 6.93 22.74
C GLN A 541 -35.89 6.84 23.79
N GLN A 542 -35.42 5.63 24.09
CA GLN A 542 -34.26 5.39 24.95
C GLN A 542 -32.97 5.40 24.14
N GLU A 543 -31.96 6.06 24.69
CA GLU A 543 -30.64 6.22 24.09
C GLU A 543 -29.57 6.06 25.15
N THR A 544 -28.37 5.60 24.77
CA THR A 544 -27.16 5.71 25.60
C THR A 544 -26.25 6.81 25.08
N ILE A 545 -25.74 7.64 25.99
CA ILE A 545 -24.67 8.58 25.71
C ILE A 545 -23.37 8.13 26.38
N ALA A 546 -22.26 8.17 25.65
CA ALA A 546 -20.93 7.85 26.15
C ALA A 546 -19.90 8.80 25.54
N TRP A 547 -18.97 9.29 26.35
CA TRP A 547 -18.08 10.39 26.00
C TRP A 547 -16.63 9.91 26.10
N SER A 548 -15.79 10.29 25.14
CA SER A 548 -14.35 10.07 25.21
C SER A 548 -13.65 11.42 25.06
N LEU A 549 -12.82 11.80 26.03
CA LEU A 549 -12.18 13.12 26.12
C LEU A 549 -10.68 12.99 26.46
N ALA A 550 -9.81 13.31 25.51
CA ALA A 550 -8.35 13.35 25.69
C ALA A 550 -7.88 14.76 26.13
N PRO A 551 -7.10 14.88 27.21
CA PRO A 551 -6.39 16.11 27.56
C PRO A 551 -5.48 16.58 26.43
N GLN A 552 -5.45 17.89 26.17
CA GLN A 552 -4.61 18.54 25.18
C GLN A 552 -3.54 19.42 25.85
N ALA A 553 -2.46 19.72 25.13
CA ALA A 553 -1.38 20.58 25.63
C ALA A 553 -1.82 22.04 25.88
N ASP A 554 -2.91 22.50 25.25
CA ASP A 554 -3.52 23.81 25.46
C ASP A 554 -4.43 23.88 26.71
N GLY A 555 -4.56 22.78 27.46
CA GLY A 555 -5.43 22.67 28.63
C GLY A 555 -6.92 22.39 28.30
N THR A 556 -7.29 22.29 27.02
CA THR A 556 -8.61 21.80 26.61
C THR A 556 -8.67 20.27 26.70
N LEU A 557 -9.88 19.71 26.63
CA LEU A 557 -10.09 18.30 26.32
C LEU A 557 -10.75 18.20 24.94
N ARG A 558 -10.40 17.18 24.15
CA ARG A 558 -11.00 16.94 22.84
C ARG A 558 -11.36 15.48 22.66
N GLY A 559 -12.45 15.22 21.95
CA GLY A 559 -12.83 13.87 21.58
C GLY A 559 -14.26 13.82 21.04
N THR A 560 -15.06 12.88 21.51
CA THR A 560 -16.33 12.50 20.87
C THR A 560 -17.39 12.08 21.88
N LEU A 561 -18.60 12.64 21.73
CA LEU A 561 -19.84 12.13 22.28
C LEU A 561 -20.40 11.10 21.30
N THR A 562 -20.70 9.90 21.80
CA THR A 562 -21.39 8.84 21.05
C THR A 562 -22.78 8.65 21.64
N GLU A 563 -23.81 8.78 20.80
CA GLU A 563 -25.21 8.53 21.12
C GLU A 563 -25.61 7.21 20.42
N THR A 564 -26.29 6.30 21.10
CA THR A 564 -26.80 5.05 20.51
C THR A 564 -28.25 4.84 20.88
N VAL A 565 -29.11 4.72 19.87
CA VAL A 565 -30.56 4.57 20.06
C VAL A 565 -30.91 3.11 20.36
N LEU A 566 -31.46 2.86 21.55
CA LEU A 566 -31.78 1.52 22.04
C LEU A 566 -33.19 1.05 21.65
N SER A 567 -34.16 1.97 21.53
CA SER A 567 -35.57 1.66 21.29
C SER A 567 -36.12 2.39 20.06
N ASN A 568 -37.24 1.91 19.49
CA ASN A 568 -37.64 2.25 18.12
C ASN A 568 -38.86 3.19 17.99
N GLU A 569 -39.26 3.87 19.07
CA GLU A 569 -40.46 4.72 19.10
C GLU A 569 -40.43 5.85 18.05
N CYS A 570 -39.24 6.21 17.56
CA CYS A 570 -39.05 7.27 16.56
C CYS A 570 -38.47 6.77 15.22
N GLY A 571 -38.38 5.44 15.04
CA GLY A 571 -37.92 4.79 13.81
C GLY A 571 -36.41 4.85 13.59
N ALA A 572 -35.62 4.96 14.66
CA ALA A 572 -34.17 5.14 14.62
C ALA A 572 -33.38 4.12 15.47
N GLN A 573 -34.00 3.00 15.88
CA GLN A 573 -33.31 1.98 16.68
C GLN A 573 -32.03 1.48 16.00
N GLY A 574 -30.94 1.37 16.76
CA GLY A 574 -29.62 1.00 16.24
C GLY A 574 -28.89 2.16 15.55
N ALA A 575 -29.45 3.38 15.50
CA ALA A 575 -28.70 4.55 15.09
C ALA A 575 -27.54 4.79 16.06
N VAL A 576 -26.34 4.96 15.50
CA VAL A 576 -25.14 5.36 16.22
C VAL A 576 -24.69 6.69 15.66
N VAL A 577 -24.62 7.69 16.53
CA VAL A 577 -24.32 9.07 16.20
C VAL A 577 -23.06 9.47 16.96
N ARG A 578 -22.13 10.14 16.29
CA ARG A 578 -20.87 10.61 16.88
C ARG A 578 -20.67 12.08 16.60
N VAL A 579 -20.60 12.88 17.66
CA VAL A 579 -20.44 14.33 17.62
C VAL A 579 -19.09 14.70 18.22
N PRO A 580 -18.20 15.39 17.49
CA PRO A 580 -16.95 15.89 18.06
C PRO A 580 -17.20 16.91 19.16
N VAL A 581 -16.43 16.81 20.25
CA VAL A 581 -16.56 17.67 21.45
C VAL A 581 -15.23 18.32 21.78
N VAL A 582 -15.28 19.62 22.09
CA VAL A 582 -14.17 20.37 22.69
C VAL A 582 -14.62 20.89 24.05
N ALA A 583 -13.89 20.58 25.11
CA ALA A 583 -14.17 21.05 26.47
C ALA A 583 -13.11 22.06 26.92
N GLY A 584 -13.51 23.29 27.21
CA GLY A 584 -12.66 24.32 27.81
C GLY A 584 -12.96 24.48 29.30
N ARG A 585 -11.94 24.47 30.16
CA ARG A 585 -12.11 24.77 31.60
C ARG A 585 -12.43 26.26 31.78
N THR A 586 -13.48 26.57 32.52
CA THR A 586 -13.96 27.94 32.75
C THR A 586 -13.83 28.40 34.20
N GLY A 587 -13.66 27.49 35.16
CA GLY A 587 -13.48 27.82 36.57
C GLY A 587 -13.38 26.60 37.47
N ASP A 588 -13.48 26.81 38.78
CA ASP A 588 -13.60 25.74 39.76
C ASP A 588 -15.03 25.21 39.85
N VAL A 589 -15.25 24.14 40.63
CA VAL A 589 -16.60 23.58 40.85
C VAL A 589 -17.42 24.55 41.70
N PRO A 590 -18.67 24.90 41.32
CA PRO A 590 -19.48 25.85 42.09
C PRO A 590 -19.86 25.27 43.45
N ALA A 591 -19.79 26.08 44.52
CA ALA A 591 -20.01 25.62 45.90
C ALA A 591 -21.41 25.03 46.18
N LYS A 592 -22.38 25.22 45.28
CA LYS A 592 -23.73 24.66 45.37
C LYS A 592 -23.91 23.33 44.61
N VAL A 593 -22.88 22.87 43.90
CA VAL A 593 -22.94 21.65 43.07
C VAL A 593 -22.33 20.49 43.84
N THR A 594 -23.12 19.44 44.05
CA THR A 594 -22.68 18.20 44.69
C THR A 594 -22.31 17.18 43.62
N LEU A 595 -21.06 16.74 43.61
CA LEU A 595 -20.57 15.68 42.70
C LEU A 595 -20.52 14.32 43.43
N GLY A 596 -20.53 13.20 42.68
CA GLY A 596 -20.36 11.83 43.20
C GLY A 596 -18.92 11.51 43.61
N ASP A 597 -18.65 10.52 44.47
CA ASP A 597 -17.27 10.21 44.89
C ASP A 597 -16.51 9.39 43.81
N PRO A 598 -15.44 9.92 43.20
CA PRO A 598 -14.71 9.17 42.17
C PRO A 598 -13.98 7.93 42.71
N THR A 599 -13.70 7.85 44.01
CA THR A 599 -13.11 6.64 44.60
C THR A 599 -14.08 5.46 44.56
N GLN A 600 -15.39 5.70 44.67
CA GLN A 600 -16.40 4.66 44.53
C GLN A 600 -16.41 4.10 43.10
N VAL A 601 -16.24 4.95 42.08
CA VAL A 601 -16.15 4.55 40.67
C VAL A 601 -14.98 3.59 40.43
N ILE A 602 -13.86 3.76 41.15
CA ILE A 602 -12.69 2.86 41.09
C ILE A 602 -13.02 1.51 41.75
N ASN A 603 -13.73 1.53 42.88
CA ASN A 603 -13.94 0.39 43.77
C ASN A 603 -15.07 -0.57 43.36
N THR A 604 -15.92 -0.25 42.37
CA THR A 604 -17.08 -1.10 41.99
C THR A 604 -16.73 -2.45 41.35
N SER A 605 -15.44 -2.82 41.25
CA SER A 605 -14.97 -4.10 40.70
C SER A 605 -15.10 -5.29 41.68
N ALA A 606 -16.26 -5.45 42.34
CA ALA A 606 -16.41 -6.46 43.41
C ALA A 606 -17.82 -7.06 43.63
N THR A 607 -18.72 -7.04 42.63
CA THR A 607 -19.95 -7.87 42.70
C THR A 607 -20.35 -8.38 41.32
N ALA A 608 -20.05 -9.65 41.06
CA ALA A 608 -20.51 -10.33 39.87
C ALA A 608 -22.02 -10.62 39.97
N SER A 609 -22.85 -9.77 39.33
CA SER A 609 -24.07 -10.29 38.71
C SER A 609 -23.65 -11.40 37.73
N SER A 610 -24.37 -12.52 37.70
CA SER A 610 -24.05 -13.67 36.84
C SER A 610 -23.67 -13.20 35.44
N PRO A 611 -22.56 -13.68 34.85
CA PRO A 611 -22.11 -13.21 33.57
C PRO A 611 -23.24 -13.35 32.55
N ALA A 612 -23.49 -12.29 31.79
CA ALA A 612 -24.44 -12.34 30.69
C ALA A 612 -24.08 -13.55 29.79
N PRO A 613 -25.07 -14.25 29.21
CA PRO A 613 -24.79 -15.38 28.35
C PRO A 613 -23.78 -14.94 27.28
N PRO A 614 -22.74 -15.76 27.02
CA PRO A 614 -21.70 -15.38 26.08
C PRO A 614 -22.33 -15.30 24.70
N VAL A 615 -22.43 -14.08 24.17
CA VAL A 615 -23.05 -13.73 22.89
C VAL A 615 -22.10 -12.76 22.19
N LEU A 616 -21.93 -12.91 20.88
CA LEU A 616 -21.02 -12.11 20.07
C LEU A 616 -21.28 -10.60 20.26
N GLY A 617 -20.22 -9.85 20.59
CA GLY A 617 -20.29 -8.42 20.94
C GLY A 617 -20.70 -8.11 22.38
N GLY A 618 -21.16 -9.10 23.15
CA GLY A 618 -21.47 -8.96 24.58
C GLY A 618 -20.21 -8.80 25.45
N LEU A 619 -20.35 -8.26 26.65
CA LEU A 619 -19.21 -8.01 27.55
C LEU A 619 -18.66 -9.32 28.15
N CYS A 620 -17.35 -9.36 28.33
CA CYS A 620 -16.60 -10.45 28.96
C CYS A 620 -15.47 -9.90 29.84
N SER A 621 -14.97 -10.71 30.77
CA SER A 621 -13.94 -10.30 31.75
C SER A 621 -12.78 -11.29 31.90
N ASP A 622 -12.77 -12.37 31.12
CA ASP A 622 -11.87 -13.51 31.27
C ASP A 622 -11.11 -13.71 29.94
N VAL A 623 -10.08 -12.89 29.71
CA VAL A 623 -9.43 -12.76 28.39
C VAL A 623 -8.85 -14.10 27.91
N GLY A 624 -9.10 -14.41 26.64
CA GLY A 624 -8.72 -15.67 26.01
C GLY A 624 -9.65 -16.84 26.39
N LYS A 625 -10.66 -16.66 27.25
CA LYS A 625 -11.68 -17.68 27.51
C LYS A 625 -12.51 -17.92 26.27
N VAL A 626 -12.73 -19.18 25.93
CA VAL A 626 -13.58 -19.61 24.82
C VAL A 626 -14.93 -20.07 25.36
N ALA A 627 -15.99 -19.64 24.70
CA ALA A 627 -17.37 -19.98 24.99
C ALA A 627 -18.14 -20.25 23.70
N TYR A 628 -19.45 -20.47 23.82
CA TYR A 628 -20.34 -20.77 22.70
C TYR A 628 -21.54 -19.82 22.72
N ASP A 629 -21.81 -19.17 21.60
CA ASP A 629 -22.96 -18.29 21.42
C ASP A 629 -24.18 -19.12 20.96
N PRO A 630 -25.18 -19.35 21.83
CA PRO A 630 -26.36 -20.12 21.47
C PRO A 630 -27.30 -19.37 20.52
N THR A 631 -27.11 -18.07 20.33
CA THR A 631 -27.92 -17.21 19.45
C THR A 631 -27.46 -17.33 18.01
N ASN A 632 -26.15 -17.27 17.80
CA ASN A 632 -25.52 -17.34 16.48
C ASN A 632 -25.03 -18.75 16.11
N ASN A 633 -25.08 -19.71 17.04
CA ASN A 633 -24.60 -21.08 16.87
C ASN A 633 -23.08 -21.15 16.57
N GLU A 634 -22.29 -20.20 17.08
CA GLU A 634 -20.85 -20.06 16.81
C GLU A 634 -19.99 -20.12 18.09
N GLN A 635 -18.72 -20.51 17.92
CA GLN A 635 -17.72 -20.45 18.99
C GLN A 635 -17.17 -19.02 19.09
N ILE A 636 -17.03 -18.52 20.32
CA ILE A 636 -16.62 -17.13 20.62
C ILE A 636 -15.52 -17.11 21.68
N VAL A 637 -14.68 -16.08 21.65
CA VAL A 637 -13.54 -15.90 22.58
C VAL A 637 -13.58 -14.50 23.18
N CYS A 638 -13.24 -14.39 24.46
CA CYS A 638 -13.16 -13.10 25.13
C CYS A 638 -11.89 -12.35 24.71
N GLU A 639 -12.04 -11.31 23.90
CA GLU A 639 -10.94 -10.44 23.45
C GLU A 639 -11.07 -9.06 24.12
N GLY A 640 -10.09 -8.73 24.98
CA GLY A 640 -10.10 -7.50 25.77
C GLY A 640 -11.22 -7.46 26.81
N SER A 641 -12.41 -7.01 26.41
CA SER A 641 -13.60 -6.91 27.27
C SER A 641 -14.91 -7.30 26.58
N SER A 642 -14.86 -7.87 25.37
CA SER A 642 -16.03 -8.37 24.66
C SER A 642 -15.82 -9.74 24.01
N TRP A 643 -16.91 -10.48 23.82
CA TRP A 643 -16.93 -11.73 23.07
C TRP A 643 -16.75 -11.45 21.57
N ALA A 644 -15.62 -11.87 21.02
CA ALA A 644 -15.32 -11.88 19.59
C ALA A 644 -15.54 -13.29 19.01
N LYS A 645 -15.54 -13.44 17.67
CA LYS A 645 -15.66 -14.74 17.01
C LYS A 645 -14.36 -15.54 17.22
N ALA A 646 -14.46 -16.76 17.72
CA ALA A 646 -13.28 -17.58 17.96
C ALA A 646 -12.66 -18.08 16.63
N PRO A 647 -11.33 -18.14 16.53
CA PRO A 647 -10.67 -18.82 15.42
C PRO A 647 -10.93 -20.33 15.48
N ILE A 648 -10.92 -20.99 14.33
CA ILE A 648 -11.13 -22.45 14.24
C ILE A 648 -10.02 -23.17 15.03
N THR A 649 -10.43 -23.94 16.04
CA THR A 649 -9.51 -24.71 16.88
C THR A 649 -9.43 -26.18 16.45
N MET A 650 -8.24 -26.77 16.45
CA MET A 650 -8.02 -28.15 16.00
C MET A 650 -8.34 -29.22 17.06
N GLY A 651 -8.96 -28.83 18.19
CA GLY A 651 -9.31 -29.72 19.31
C GLY A 651 -8.89 -29.16 20.67
N VAL A 652 -8.74 -30.07 21.65
CA VAL A 652 -8.37 -29.75 23.04
C VAL A 652 -6.96 -30.26 23.36
N HIS A 653 -6.06 -29.40 23.83
CA HIS A 653 -4.68 -29.70 24.20
C HIS A 653 -4.30 -29.07 25.54
N ALA A 654 -3.29 -29.63 26.23
CA ALA A 654 -2.82 -29.04 27.49
C ALA A 654 -1.82 -27.90 27.21
N ALA A 655 -1.92 -26.80 27.96
CA ALA A 655 -0.90 -25.75 27.92
C ALA A 655 0.48 -26.33 28.30
N GLY A 656 1.52 -25.98 27.55
CA GLY A 656 2.87 -26.52 27.65
C GLY A 656 3.09 -27.88 26.98
N SER A 657 2.06 -28.53 26.44
CA SER A 657 2.21 -29.77 25.66
C SER A 657 2.75 -29.49 24.26
N SER A 658 3.45 -30.45 23.65
CA SER A 658 4.06 -30.26 22.31
C SER A 658 3.01 -30.20 21.20
N CYS A 659 3.17 -29.23 20.30
CA CYS A 659 2.46 -29.12 19.03
C CYS A 659 3.29 -29.61 17.83
N ASP A 660 4.46 -30.22 18.06
CA ASP A 660 5.34 -30.72 17.01
C ASP A 660 4.85 -32.06 16.45
N ARG A 661 3.81 -32.01 15.62
CA ARG A 661 3.21 -33.18 14.94
C ARG A 661 3.10 -32.95 13.43
N PRO A 662 3.26 -33.99 12.60
CA PRO A 662 3.03 -33.89 11.15
C PRO A 662 1.63 -33.34 10.85
N GLY A 663 1.54 -32.34 9.97
CA GLY A 663 0.29 -31.68 9.60
C GLY A 663 -0.20 -30.58 10.55
N THR A 664 0.45 -30.35 11.70
CA THR A 664 0.14 -29.19 12.57
C THR A 664 0.88 -27.95 12.06
N SER A 665 0.15 -26.95 11.57
CA SER A 665 0.74 -25.70 11.10
C SER A 665 1.39 -24.91 12.25
N VAL A 666 2.40 -24.10 11.90
CA VAL A 666 2.89 -23.05 12.79
C VAL A 666 1.75 -22.04 12.99
N PHE A 667 1.52 -21.59 14.23
CA PHE A 667 0.35 -20.77 14.62
C PHE A 667 -1.01 -21.47 14.56
N ALA A 668 -1.07 -22.80 14.45
CA ALA A 668 -2.32 -23.53 14.69
C ALA A 668 -2.93 -23.17 16.06
N MET A 669 -4.26 -23.16 16.15
CA MET A 669 -5.02 -22.80 17.35
C MET A 669 -5.70 -24.04 17.96
N SER A 670 -5.79 -24.10 19.28
CA SER A 670 -6.42 -25.17 20.06
C SER A 670 -7.14 -24.58 21.28
N THR A 671 -7.94 -25.38 21.98
CA THR A 671 -8.51 -25.02 23.28
C THR A 671 -7.80 -25.77 24.40
N SER A 672 -7.71 -25.18 25.59
CA SER A 672 -7.29 -25.87 26.80
C SER A 672 -8.45 -26.64 27.43
N SER A 673 -8.15 -27.62 28.28
CA SER A 673 -9.18 -28.36 29.04
C SER A 673 -9.96 -27.48 30.03
N ASP A 674 -9.39 -26.34 30.44
CA ASP A 674 -10.07 -25.28 31.21
C ASP A 674 -10.71 -24.17 30.34
N GLY A 675 -10.80 -24.40 29.02
CA GLY A 675 -11.59 -23.60 28.09
C GLY A 675 -10.94 -22.28 27.63
N TYR A 676 -9.62 -22.16 27.63
CA TYR A 676 -8.89 -21.01 27.08
C TYR A 676 -8.33 -21.31 25.69
N LEU A 677 -8.17 -20.27 24.89
CA LEU A 677 -7.50 -20.37 23.60
C LEU A 677 -6.00 -20.62 23.79
N LEU A 678 -5.45 -21.55 23.02
CA LEU A 678 -4.04 -21.90 22.96
C LEU A 678 -3.52 -21.78 21.52
N GLN A 679 -2.27 -21.39 21.38
CA GLN A 679 -1.57 -21.25 20.11
C GLN A 679 -0.31 -22.13 20.09
N CYS A 680 0.01 -22.74 18.95
CA CYS A 680 1.27 -23.45 18.77
C CYS A 680 2.41 -22.43 18.60
N ASP A 681 3.25 -22.31 19.63
CA ASP A 681 4.41 -21.41 19.67
C ASP A 681 5.41 -21.76 18.54
N PRO A 682 5.81 -20.78 17.70
CA PRO A 682 6.67 -21.03 16.54
C PRO A 682 8.11 -21.38 16.90
N VAL A 683 8.58 -21.03 18.10
CA VAL A 683 9.96 -21.23 18.56
C VAL A 683 10.06 -22.46 19.45
N THR A 684 9.18 -22.60 20.44
CA THR A 684 9.23 -23.70 21.41
C THR A 684 8.47 -24.95 20.93
N ARG A 685 7.61 -24.83 19.91
CA ARG A 685 6.72 -25.89 19.41
C ARG A 685 5.87 -26.51 20.54
N THR A 686 5.41 -25.65 21.46
CA THR A 686 4.46 -26.01 22.53
C THR A 686 3.19 -25.17 22.46
N TRP A 687 2.09 -25.70 23.01
CA TRP A 687 0.82 -24.99 23.11
C TRP A 687 0.87 -23.95 24.25
N THR A 688 0.91 -22.68 23.91
CA THR A 688 0.96 -21.56 24.88
C THR A 688 -0.33 -20.74 24.84
N ARG A 689 -0.64 -19.99 25.91
CA ARG A 689 -1.75 -19.03 25.89
C ARG A 689 -1.29 -17.78 25.12
N PRO A 690 -2.11 -17.20 24.23
CA PRO A 690 -1.84 -15.89 23.65
C PRO A 690 -1.61 -14.86 24.76
N VAL A 691 -0.51 -14.10 24.67
CA VAL A 691 -0.25 -12.99 25.58
C VAL A 691 -1.04 -11.79 25.08
N GLY A 692 -2.04 -11.35 25.86
CA GLY A 692 -2.92 -10.23 25.54
C GLY A 692 -2.37 -8.86 25.91
#